data_AF-A0A3Q2YL47-F1
#
_entry.id   AF-A0A3Q2YL47-F1
#
_cell.length_a   1.000
_cell.length_b   1.000
_cell.length_c   1.000
_cell.angle_alpha   90.00
_cell.angle_beta   90.00
_cell.angle_gamma   90.00
#
_symmetry.space_group_name_H-M   'P 1'
#
loop_
_entity.id
_entity.type
_entity.pdbx_description
1 polymer ?
#
loop_
_entity_poly.entity_id
_entity_poly.type
_entity_poly.pdbx_seq_one_letter_code
_entity_poly.pdbx_strand_id
1 'polypeptide(L)'
;MYFGNEKDAYPKGVVPLAAIQMARPSKDNKFEIVTSQRIFVFKADNEAVRRRWVSALQDHVRDQLAFGRRWLGPGPRCQKHGFLELKGTKSKVYVAINAEQIWLHKSQQCFRTGIAMTLIEARGATVRDGKHKSFDLITPYRTFSLTADTEREKRDWTEALREAIAETLSDYEVAEKIWSNRSNRACADCRAADPDWASINLCVVICKNCAGQHRGLGTMVSKVQSLKLDTGVWSNQIVQLFIMLGNDRANEFWAARLSPSDQLRCDASPSLRREFIARKYREGRFRLEHPAFGSQEQLLKVLCSAVSERTLLKTVTHIFSEARTHQLTAGADGQRPTGEPPDRYAASDPGVYDEIMKTVLHSGFLFRSGCGGRGTASRRSREDFQKLWCSVDQSLLSCRSERSAEARVEISLKDVACLGVGRPESSDADGFADRFRYTFELYLTSDKVHQFGAETAEGLHAWTSAIGKAATPLSCHCLLTREFERVGRLRYRAMLDPRRWKEAYFVLQKSNLFVCPQNDGAAEDIINLKRLQELSVAWEEGQNHEKNEILVLVEKGRTFHLRGVGRADFSSWHSDIRRAGGGKGNALREQQLSRNDIPIIVDSCIAFITQYGLGHEGIYRKNGAASRIKLLMEEFRKDARDVKLRIGDHFIEDVTDVLKRFFREIDDPVVMADLRPLWREAAKMQPKALRLDRYKELIRTLPRVNRTTLAALVSHLYRVQKCADLNQMCTKNLSLLFAPSLFQTDGKGEHEVKIVEDLIDNYLRVFEIDEEQRNQMELEISLITSWKDTQLSQAGDLIIEVYLEAKTPDSCVTLKVSPSMCAEELTNQVLYMRNVPPADKDVWMTFEVIEDGQLERPLHPKEKVLEQALQWCKMADPSSAHLLVKRVPKRDGLDILTSYKCDLTKVGVLRCREEPPKLLQGNKFQERSFQIKKNKLLLLKDKKSIRAEKEWSLKAMKVYVGLRRKLKAPTRWGFTVMSHKHQLFLCCPSEADLWDWVSSFLKAQNDKPGPPVLRRHSSSDIAKQKFGTMPLVPIRGDDSNRGMLSANQTLRKLHDRRTLSMYFPMKVQQDGGEERCESPEPLYEEVGDFGLQVLKSLESSFLSGDGERAREPREPPTARSPAAPSEAVEGSPAGPTSSQELLLQEMTSAFGRKAEREQDEEEPREQEALD
;
A
#
# COMPACT_ATOMS: atom_id res chain seq x y z
N MET A 1 -2.57 28.14 15.12
CA MET A 1 -3.95 28.43 15.61
C MET A 1 -3.90 28.50 17.13
N TYR A 2 -4.89 29.11 17.80
CA TYR A 2 -5.01 29.07 19.26
C TYR A 2 -6.45 28.78 19.70
N PHE A 3 -6.59 28.05 20.80
CA PHE A 3 -7.86 27.58 21.36
C PHE A 3 -8.16 28.30 22.68
N GLY A 4 -9.41 28.29 23.15
CA GLY A 4 -9.78 28.85 24.45
C GLY A 4 -9.49 27.89 25.61
N ASN A 5 -9.72 26.60 25.37
CA ASN A 5 -9.53 25.49 26.30
C ASN A 5 -9.19 24.20 25.53
N GLU A 6 -8.63 23.18 26.19
CA GLU A 6 -8.34 21.85 25.60
C GLU A 6 -9.61 21.10 25.13
N LYS A 7 -10.80 21.54 25.54
CA LYS A 7 -12.09 20.96 25.16
C LYS A 7 -12.74 21.64 23.95
N ASP A 8 -12.17 22.73 23.43
CA ASP A 8 -12.79 23.49 22.33
C ASP A 8 -12.52 22.80 20.99
N ALA A 9 -13.57 22.28 20.34
CA ALA A 9 -13.46 21.64 19.02
C ALA A 9 -13.08 22.62 17.88
N TYR A 10 -13.10 23.94 18.13
CA TYR A 10 -12.80 24.98 17.14
C TYR A 10 -11.81 26.00 17.70
N PRO A 11 -10.86 26.51 16.90
CA PRO A 11 -9.92 27.53 17.35
C PRO A 11 -10.64 28.84 17.69
N LYS A 12 -10.15 29.52 18.74
CA LYS A 12 -10.55 30.87 19.14
C LYS A 12 -9.94 31.96 18.23
N GLY A 13 -8.91 31.59 17.47
CA GLY A 13 -8.35 32.39 16.40
C GLY A 13 -7.25 31.69 15.61
N VAL A 14 -7.08 32.12 14.37
CA VAL A 14 -6.04 31.64 13.45
C VAL A 14 -5.24 32.85 12.99
N VAL A 15 -3.99 32.92 13.45
CA VAL A 15 -2.98 33.85 12.93
C VAL A 15 -2.09 33.03 11.99
N PRO A 16 -2.11 33.30 10.66
CA PRO A 16 -1.13 32.72 9.75
C PRO A 16 0.26 33.18 10.16
N LEU A 17 1.26 32.30 10.06
CA LEU A 17 2.64 32.70 10.32
C LEU A 17 3.09 33.81 9.35
N ALA A 18 2.53 33.87 8.13
CA ALA A 18 2.73 34.94 7.14
C ALA A 18 2.27 36.35 7.59
N ALA A 19 1.38 36.42 8.59
CA ALA A 19 0.86 37.69 9.12
C ALA A 19 1.71 38.27 10.27
N ILE A 20 2.64 37.47 10.82
CA ILE A 20 3.49 37.86 11.94
C ILE A 20 4.64 38.74 11.43
N GLN A 21 4.77 39.94 11.99
CA GLN A 21 5.87 40.86 11.69
C GLN A 21 7.01 40.75 12.72
N MET A 22 6.70 40.40 13.96
CA MET A 22 7.67 40.08 15.02
C MET A 22 6.99 39.33 16.16
N ALA A 23 7.77 38.55 16.90
CA ALA A 23 7.40 38.00 18.20
C ALA A 23 8.39 38.50 19.26
N ARG A 24 7.89 39.06 20.37
CA ARG A 24 8.73 39.62 21.44
C ARG A 24 8.31 39.15 22.84
N PRO A 25 9.23 38.99 23.79
CA PRO A 25 8.88 38.64 25.16
C PRO A 25 8.24 39.85 25.88
N SER A 26 7.34 39.58 26.81
CA SER A 26 6.69 40.58 27.67
C SER A 26 6.75 40.13 29.14
N LYS A 27 6.30 40.96 30.09
CA LYS A 27 6.36 40.66 31.54
C LYS A 27 5.42 39.48 31.91
N ASP A 28 5.61 38.88 33.09
CA ASP A 28 4.75 37.81 33.65
C ASP A 28 4.62 36.52 32.81
N ASN A 29 5.72 36.02 32.25
CA ASN A 29 5.76 34.90 31.28
C ASN A 29 4.90 35.11 30.01
N LYS A 30 4.47 36.35 29.72
CA LYS A 30 3.74 36.67 28.49
C LYS A 30 4.68 36.88 27.31
N PHE A 31 4.16 36.70 26.10
CA PHE A 31 4.81 37.10 24.86
C PHE A 31 3.79 37.72 23.89
N GLU A 32 4.29 38.61 23.04
CA GLU A 32 3.50 39.41 22.12
C GLU A 32 3.84 38.98 20.69
N ILE A 33 2.81 38.53 19.95
CA ILE A 33 2.87 38.33 18.51
C ILE A 33 2.32 39.59 17.85
N VAL A 34 3.19 40.36 17.21
CA VAL A 34 2.82 41.58 16.50
C VAL A 34 2.52 41.22 15.04
N THR A 35 1.30 41.54 14.61
CA THR A 35 0.89 41.53 13.20
C THR A 35 0.67 42.97 12.74
N SER A 36 0.55 43.19 11.43
CA SER A 36 0.31 44.53 10.86
C SER A 36 -0.99 45.22 11.30
N GLN A 37 -1.92 44.49 11.93
CA GLN A 37 -3.22 45.00 12.36
C GLN A 37 -3.45 44.90 13.88
N ARG A 38 -2.79 43.95 14.56
CA ARG A 38 -3.04 43.67 15.98
C ARG A 38 -1.86 43.02 16.68
N ILE A 39 -1.66 43.35 17.94
CA ILE A 39 -0.78 42.62 18.86
C ILE A 39 -1.61 41.57 19.60
N PHE A 40 -1.20 40.30 19.53
CA PHE A 40 -1.79 39.20 20.28
C PHE A 40 -0.88 38.89 21.49
N VAL A 41 -1.44 38.96 22.69
CA VAL A 41 -0.72 38.66 23.93
C VAL A 41 -1.05 37.23 24.37
N PHE A 42 -0.04 36.39 24.47
CA PHE A 42 -0.15 35.02 24.97
C PHE A 42 0.60 34.89 26.30
N LYS A 43 0.16 34.00 27.19
CA LYS A 43 0.87 33.67 28.43
C LYS A 43 1.40 32.25 28.34
N ALA A 44 2.68 32.07 28.61
CA ALA A 44 3.30 30.74 28.76
C ALA A 44 3.32 30.31 30.24
N ASP A 45 3.33 29.01 30.49
CA ASP A 45 3.35 28.46 31.86
C ASP A 45 4.64 28.80 32.60
N ASN A 46 5.76 28.86 31.87
CA ASN A 46 7.07 29.21 32.40
C ASN A 46 7.93 29.97 31.39
N GLU A 47 9.02 30.53 31.91
CA GLU A 47 9.90 31.44 31.20
C GLU A 47 10.69 30.75 30.07
N ALA A 48 11.01 29.46 30.20
CA ALA A 48 11.69 28.67 29.18
C ALA A 48 10.75 28.36 27.99
N VAL A 49 9.47 28.05 28.26
CA VAL A 49 8.43 27.88 27.24
C VAL A 49 8.17 29.21 26.51
N ARG A 50 8.13 30.34 27.23
CA ARG A 50 8.08 31.68 26.63
C ARG A 50 9.26 31.90 25.66
N ARG A 51 10.51 31.65 26.11
CA ARG A 51 11.71 31.81 25.28
C ARG A 51 11.66 30.93 24.03
N ARG A 52 11.22 29.67 24.14
CA ARG A 52 11.09 28.74 23.01
C ARG A 52 10.05 29.21 21.98
N TRP A 53 8.88 29.68 22.42
CA TRP A 53 7.86 30.24 21.52
C TRP A 53 8.33 31.52 20.82
N VAL A 54 8.95 32.44 21.57
CA VAL A 54 9.50 33.68 20.99
C VAL A 54 10.58 33.38 19.96
N SER A 55 11.54 32.49 20.26
CA SER A 55 12.57 32.07 19.29
C SER A 55 11.92 31.49 18.04
N ALA A 56 11.15 30.42 18.16
CA ALA A 56 10.59 29.71 17.00
C ALA A 56 9.75 30.62 16.08
N LEU A 57 8.99 31.56 16.66
CA LEU A 57 8.22 32.54 15.89
C LEU A 57 9.12 33.62 15.26
N GLN A 58 10.11 34.13 15.97
CA GLN A 58 11.02 35.15 15.47
C GLN A 58 12.00 34.58 14.43
N ASP A 59 12.35 33.30 14.51
CA ASP A 59 13.13 32.55 13.53
C ASP A 59 12.33 32.47 12.22
N HIS A 60 11.06 32.07 12.30
CA HIS A 60 10.16 32.03 11.16
C HIS A 60 9.89 33.41 10.52
N VAL A 61 9.91 34.50 11.29
CA VAL A 61 9.82 35.87 10.77
C VAL A 61 11.06 36.24 9.95
N ARG A 62 12.26 35.88 10.40
CA ARG A 62 13.50 36.08 9.63
C ARG A 62 13.47 35.28 8.32
N ASP A 63 12.96 34.05 8.39
CA ASP A 63 12.69 33.18 7.22
C ASP A 63 11.55 33.66 6.29
N GLN A 64 10.88 34.77 6.59
CA GLN A 64 9.95 35.41 5.64
C GLN A 64 10.50 36.69 5.02
N LEU A 65 11.28 37.47 5.80
CA LEU A 65 11.96 38.65 5.28
C LEU A 65 13.03 38.27 4.24
N ALA A 66 13.69 37.12 4.40
CA ALA A 66 14.73 36.64 3.48
C ALA A 66 14.21 36.03 2.16
N PHE A 67 12.92 35.67 2.07
CA PHE A 67 12.37 34.90 0.94
C PHE A 67 11.19 35.59 0.23
N GLY A 68 10.92 36.86 0.57
CA GLY A 68 9.79 37.63 0.07
C GLY A 68 8.49 37.28 0.78
N ARG A 69 7.57 38.25 0.88
CA ARG A 69 6.23 38.01 1.46
C ARG A 69 5.49 36.98 0.61
N ARG A 70 5.37 35.75 1.12
CA ARG A 70 4.36 34.79 0.64
C ARG A 70 2.99 35.47 0.71
N TRP A 71 2.20 35.28 -0.35
CA TRP A 71 0.95 35.99 -0.57
C TRP A 71 0.01 35.89 0.65
N LEU A 72 -0.47 37.04 1.12
CA LEU A 72 -1.38 37.11 2.28
C LEU A 72 -2.83 37.02 1.79
N GLY A 73 -3.41 35.85 1.97
CA GLY A 73 -4.79 35.53 1.60
C GLY A 73 -4.94 34.04 1.37
N PRO A 74 -6.17 33.53 1.28
CA PRO A 74 -6.39 32.18 0.77
C PRO A 74 -5.93 32.07 -0.69
N GLY A 75 -5.53 30.86 -1.09
CA GLY A 75 -4.98 30.57 -2.42
C GLY A 75 -5.90 30.94 -3.59
N PRO A 76 -5.43 30.86 -4.85
CA PRO A 76 -6.22 31.17 -6.05
C PRO A 76 -7.35 30.14 -6.34
N ARG A 77 -7.81 29.44 -5.31
CA ARG A 77 -8.86 28.41 -5.29
C ARG A 77 -9.97 28.73 -4.28
N CYS A 78 -10.14 30.01 -3.93
CA CYS A 78 -11.27 30.46 -3.11
C CYS A 78 -12.56 30.38 -3.96
N GLN A 79 -13.43 29.41 -3.66
CA GLN A 79 -14.64 29.10 -4.41
C GLN A 79 -15.71 30.20 -4.26
N LYS A 80 -15.87 30.74 -3.05
CA LYS A 80 -16.76 31.87 -2.76
C LYS A 80 -16.28 32.62 -1.52
N HIS A 81 -16.40 33.95 -1.51
CA HIS A 81 -16.12 34.78 -0.35
C HIS A 81 -17.07 35.99 -0.26
N GLY A 82 -17.30 36.52 0.94
CA GLY A 82 -18.20 37.67 1.16
C GLY A 82 -18.66 37.82 2.61
N PHE A 83 -19.57 38.76 2.88
CA PHE A 83 -20.09 39.01 4.23
C PHE A 83 -21.32 38.14 4.53
N LEU A 84 -21.39 37.63 5.77
CA LEU A 84 -22.55 36.95 6.34
C LEU A 84 -22.70 37.36 7.82
N GLU A 85 -23.92 37.36 8.35
CA GLU A 85 -24.17 37.59 9.79
C GLU A 85 -24.17 36.26 10.53
N LEU A 86 -23.23 36.09 11.48
CA LEU A 86 -23.15 34.89 12.32
C LEU A 86 -23.93 35.11 13.62
N LYS A 87 -24.88 34.22 13.91
CA LYS A 87 -25.73 34.27 15.13
C LYS A 87 -24.85 34.20 16.38
N GLY A 88 -24.99 35.20 17.25
CA GLY A 88 -24.17 35.36 18.47
C GLY A 88 -23.03 36.37 18.36
N THR A 89 -22.77 36.95 17.18
CA THR A 89 -21.85 38.09 17.01
C THR A 89 -22.60 39.35 16.57
N LYS A 90 -22.35 40.48 17.22
CA LYS A 90 -22.97 41.79 16.92
C LYS A 90 -22.54 42.43 15.58
N SER A 91 -21.81 41.72 14.72
CA SER A 91 -21.19 42.26 13.51
C SER A 91 -21.09 41.19 12.41
N LYS A 92 -21.28 41.61 11.16
CA LYS A 92 -21.01 40.78 9.96
C LYS A 92 -19.60 40.18 10.00
N VAL A 93 -19.50 38.89 9.70
CA VAL A 93 -18.24 38.17 9.50
C VAL A 93 -17.97 38.02 8.01
N TYR A 94 -16.70 37.96 7.62
CA TYR A 94 -16.29 37.73 6.24
C TYR A 94 -15.93 36.25 6.06
N VAL A 95 -16.73 35.53 5.28
CA VAL A 95 -16.62 34.09 5.07
C VAL A 95 -15.89 33.81 3.77
N ALA A 96 -15.10 32.74 3.71
CA ALA A 96 -14.43 32.28 2.51
C ALA A 96 -14.36 30.74 2.45
N ILE A 97 -14.65 30.15 1.29
CA ILE A 97 -14.64 28.71 1.05
C ILE A 97 -13.44 28.35 0.19
N ASN A 98 -12.58 27.45 0.68
CA ASN A 98 -11.32 27.04 0.05
C ASN A 98 -11.27 25.51 -0.02
N ALA A 99 -11.85 24.92 -1.06
CA ALA A 99 -12.01 23.48 -1.21
C ALA A 99 -12.56 22.83 0.08
N GLU A 100 -11.75 22.05 0.80
CA GLU A 100 -12.15 21.31 2.00
C GLU A 100 -12.33 22.17 3.27
N GLN A 101 -12.05 23.49 3.22
CA GLN A 101 -11.99 24.37 4.39
C GLN A 101 -12.81 25.65 4.25
N ILE A 102 -13.62 25.95 5.27
CA ILE A 102 -14.44 27.16 5.39
C ILE A 102 -13.81 28.08 6.45
N TRP A 103 -13.42 29.28 6.04
CA TRP A 103 -12.72 30.27 6.84
C TRP A 103 -13.67 31.38 7.27
N LEU A 104 -13.73 31.68 8.58
CA LEU A 104 -14.53 32.78 9.14
C LEU A 104 -13.60 33.89 9.64
N HIS A 105 -13.62 35.07 9.00
CA HIS A 105 -12.82 36.24 9.37
C HIS A 105 -13.68 37.33 10.02
N LYS A 106 -13.09 38.15 10.90
CA LYS A 106 -13.81 39.26 11.56
C LYS A 106 -14.12 40.44 10.61
N SER A 107 -13.32 40.61 9.56
CA SER A 107 -13.50 41.65 8.54
C SER A 107 -12.82 41.25 7.24
N GLN A 108 -13.17 41.94 6.14
CA GLN A 108 -12.49 41.78 4.86
C GLN A 108 -10.99 42.15 4.93
N GLN A 109 -10.61 43.06 5.83
CA GLN A 109 -9.21 43.43 6.04
C GLN A 109 -8.42 42.33 6.77
N CYS A 110 -9.08 41.56 7.65
CA CYS A 110 -8.52 40.35 8.25
C CYS A 110 -8.43 39.19 7.25
N PHE A 111 -9.37 39.08 6.31
CA PHE A 111 -9.28 38.14 5.17
C PHE A 111 -8.06 38.45 4.28
N ARG A 112 -7.82 39.73 3.93
CA ARG A 112 -6.61 40.17 3.19
C ARG A 112 -5.29 39.98 3.95
N THR A 113 -5.32 39.69 5.25
CA THR A 113 -4.13 39.31 6.03
C THR A 113 -4.15 37.83 6.46
N GLY A 114 -5.14 37.06 6.01
CA GLY A 114 -5.38 35.67 6.37
C GLY A 114 -5.74 35.41 7.85
N ILE A 115 -5.86 36.44 8.69
CA ILE A 115 -6.20 36.29 10.11
C ILE A 115 -7.68 35.93 10.23
N ALA A 116 -8.00 34.74 10.72
CA ALA A 116 -9.37 34.25 10.88
C ALA A 116 -9.79 34.14 12.36
N MET A 117 -11.08 34.25 12.61
CA MET A 117 -11.71 33.95 13.90
C MET A 117 -11.75 32.45 14.15
N THR A 118 -12.11 31.66 13.14
CA THR A 118 -12.08 30.20 13.21
C THR A 118 -11.97 29.57 11.81
N LEU A 119 -11.62 28.30 11.80
CA LEU A 119 -11.54 27.42 10.64
C LEU A 119 -12.54 26.27 10.86
N ILE A 120 -13.35 25.98 9.84
CA ILE A 120 -14.31 24.88 9.84
C ILE A 120 -13.93 23.94 8.69
N GLU A 121 -13.69 22.66 9.00
CA GLU A 121 -13.51 21.63 7.97
C GLU A 121 -14.88 21.29 7.35
N ALA A 122 -14.95 21.20 6.02
CA ALA A 122 -16.18 20.85 5.30
C ALA A 122 -16.52 19.36 5.39
N ARG A 123 -15.53 18.51 5.69
CA ARG A 123 -15.69 17.05 5.80
C ARG A 123 -16.65 16.69 6.93
N GLY A 124 -17.78 16.05 6.58
CA GLY A 124 -18.82 15.68 7.54
C GLY A 124 -19.69 16.84 8.03
N ALA A 125 -19.57 18.03 7.43
CA ALA A 125 -20.53 19.11 7.63
C ALA A 125 -21.79 18.92 6.76
N THR A 126 -22.91 19.53 7.15
CA THR A 126 -24.16 19.55 6.37
C THR A 126 -24.79 20.94 6.42
N VAL A 127 -25.54 21.34 5.38
CA VAL A 127 -26.18 22.65 5.30
C VAL A 127 -27.71 22.51 5.32
N ARG A 128 -28.33 23.04 6.37
CA ARG A 128 -29.78 23.08 6.56
C ARG A 128 -30.30 24.48 6.23
N ASP A 129 -31.34 24.56 5.40
CA ASP A 129 -32.00 25.84 5.11
C ASP A 129 -32.79 26.33 6.33
N GLY A 130 -32.58 27.59 6.72
CA GLY A 130 -33.30 28.27 7.80
C GLY A 130 -34.46 29.12 7.31
N LYS A 131 -35.18 29.78 8.23
CA LYS A 131 -36.27 30.71 7.89
C LYS A 131 -35.71 32.00 7.28
N HIS A 132 -36.40 32.55 6.27
CA HIS A 132 -35.95 33.72 5.50
C HIS A 132 -34.48 33.57 5.06
N LYS A 133 -33.70 34.66 5.16
CA LYS A 133 -32.32 34.77 4.65
C LYS A 133 -31.27 33.95 5.43
N SER A 134 -31.68 33.15 6.40
CA SER A 134 -30.79 32.35 7.25
C SER A 134 -30.60 30.90 6.77
N PHE A 135 -29.44 30.32 7.08
CA PHE A 135 -29.10 28.92 6.89
C PHE A 135 -28.12 28.44 7.98
N ASP A 136 -28.17 27.16 8.32
CA ASP A 136 -27.34 26.54 9.36
C ASP A 136 -26.29 25.61 8.75
N LEU A 137 -25.01 25.88 9.01
CA LEU A 137 -23.92 24.94 8.77
C LEU A 137 -23.73 24.06 10.01
N ILE A 138 -24.17 22.81 9.93
CA ILE A 138 -24.11 21.82 11.01
C ILE A 138 -22.85 20.99 10.84
N THR A 139 -21.99 21.00 11.85
CA THR A 139 -20.80 20.14 11.95
C THR A 139 -21.00 19.11 13.07
N PRO A 140 -20.18 18.04 13.17
CA PRO A 140 -20.31 17.04 14.23
C PRO A 140 -20.18 17.61 15.66
N TYR A 141 -19.57 18.79 15.83
CA TYR A 141 -19.29 19.39 17.13
C TYR A 141 -20.04 20.70 17.40
N ARG A 142 -20.57 21.38 16.37
CA ARG A 142 -21.24 22.69 16.50
C ARG A 142 -22.10 23.06 15.29
N THR A 143 -23.21 23.76 15.53
CA THR A 143 -23.97 24.44 14.47
C THR A 143 -23.60 25.91 14.38
N PHE A 144 -23.40 26.40 13.15
CA PHE A 144 -23.12 27.80 12.82
C PHE A 144 -24.29 28.37 12.00
N SER A 145 -25.16 29.16 12.64
CA SER A 145 -26.27 29.86 11.95
C SER A 145 -25.78 31.13 11.28
N LEU A 146 -25.90 31.21 9.96
CA LEU A 146 -25.45 32.29 9.09
C LEU A 146 -26.65 32.94 8.39
N THR A 147 -26.68 34.26 8.30
CA THR A 147 -27.71 35.03 7.57
C THR A 147 -27.07 35.85 6.45
N ALA A 148 -27.64 35.77 5.25
CA ALA A 148 -27.23 36.55 4.08
C ALA A 148 -28.03 37.86 3.95
N ASP A 149 -27.53 38.83 3.19
CA ASP A 149 -28.22 40.11 2.99
C ASP A 149 -29.44 39.99 2.06
N THR A 150 -29.45 39.00 1.16
CA THR A 150 -30.58 38.69 0.27
C THR A 150 -30.90 37.19 0.20
N GLU A 151 -32.15 36.86 -0.15
CA GLU A 151 -32.56 35.47 -0.45
C GLU A 151 -31.80 34.87 -1.67
N ARG A 152 -31.30 35.73 -2.57
CA ARG A 152 -30.47 35.30 -3.69
C ARG A 152 -29.10 34.85 -3.19
N GLU A 153 -28.42 35.71 -2.43
CA GLU A 153 -27.13 35.36 -1.84
C GLU A 153 -27.22 34.16 -0.91
N LYS A 154 -28.30 34.00 -0.13
CA LYS A 154 -28.56 32.77 0.64
C LYS A 154 -28.43 31.54 -0.26
N ARG A 155 -29.17 31.50 -1.37
CA ARG A 155 -29.12 30.37 -2.31
C ARG A 155 -27.70 30.17 -2.85
N ASP A 156 -27.05 31.24 -3.32
CA ASP A 156 -25.71 31.17 -3.91
C ASP A 156 -24.63 30.75 -2.87
N TRP A 157 -24.83 31.02 -1.58
CA TRP A 157 -23.97 30.56 -0.48
C TRP A 157 -24.24 29.12 -0.09
N THR A 158 -25.52 28.75 0.02
CA THR A 158 -25.96 27.40 0.34
C THR A 158 -25.54 26.41 -0.77
N GLU A 159 -25.58 26.81 -2.05
CA GLU A 159 -25.06 25.99 -3.15
C GLU A 159 -23.54 25.80 -3.07
N ALA A 160 -22.76 26.88 -2.93
CA ALA A 160 -21.29 26.78 -2.83
C ALA A 160 -20.82 25.95 -1.62
N LEU A 161 -21.52 26.04 -0.47
CA LEU A 161 -21.22 25.20 0.69
C LEU A 161 -21.58 23.73 0.45
N ARG A 162 -22.72 23.45 -0.22
CA ARG A 162 -23.10 22.08 -0.59
C ARG A 162 -22.12 21.47 -1.61
N GLU A 163 -21.58 22.28 -2.52
CA GLU A 163 -20.57 21.88 -3.50
C GLU A 163 -19.23 21.56 -2.84
N ALA A 164 -18.72 22.44 -1.96
CA ALA A 164 -17.50 22.19 -1.19
C ALA A 164 -17.59 20.93 -0.31
N ILE A 165 -18.73 20.71 0.34
CA ILE A 165 -18.98 19.48 1.12
C ILE A 165 -19.01 18.26 0.21
N ALA A 166 -19.68 18.33 -0.94
CA ALA A 166 -19.72 17.23 -1.91
C ALA A 166 -18.34 16.91 -2.49
N GLU A 167 -17.48 17.91 -2.69
CA GLU A 167 -16.08 17.72 -3.12
C GLU A 167 -15.30 16.89 -2.10
N THR A 168 -15.45 17.15 -0.78
CA THR A 168 -14.81 16.33 0.29
C THR A 168 -15.32 14.89 0.40
N LEU A 169 -16.41 14.55 -0.28
CA LEU A 169 -17.03 13.23 -0.31
C LEU A 169 -16.86 12.52 -1.67
N SER A 170 -16.22 13.18 -2.64
CA SER A 170 -16.15 12.70 -4.02
C SER A 170 -14.98 11.75 -4.27
N ASP A 171 -15.29 10.53 -4.71
CA ASP A 171 -14.34 9.57 -5.25
C ASP A 171 -14.36 9.62 -6.77
N TYR A 172 -13.21 9.91 -7.37
CA TYR A 172 -13.08 10.06 -8.82
C TYR A 172 -12.80 8.73 -9.55
N GLU A 173 -12.55 7.62 -8.85
CA GLU A 173 -12.11 6.36 -9.50
C GLU A 173 -13.13 5.83 -10.52
N VAL A 174 -14.43 5.91 -10.21
CA VAL A 174 -15.50 5.49 -11.13
C VAL A 174 -15.70 6.48 -12.27
N ALA A 175 -15.68 7.78 -11.97
CA ALA A 175 -15.86 8.85 -12.96
C ALA A 175 -14.75 8.82 -14.02
N GLU A 176 -13.48 8.73 -13.62
CA GLU A 176 -12.33 8.63 -14.53
C GLU A 176 -12.39 7.38 -15.42
N LYS A 177 -12.83 6.24 -14.88
CA LYS A 177 -13.06 5.02 -15.68
C LYS A 177 -14.15 5.23 -16.73
N ILE A 178 -15.28 5.86 -16.39
CA ILE A 178 -16.40 6.07 -17.33
C ILE A 178 -16.08 7.16 -18.37
N TRP A 179 -15.33 8.21 -17.98
CA TRP A 179 -14.83 9.27 -18.87
C TRP A 179 -13.63 8.85 -19.74
N SER A 180 -13.15 7.61 -19.62
CA SER A 180 -12.18 7.04 -20.57
C SER A 180 -12.79 6.89 -21.97
N ASN A 181 -14.11 6.69 -22.04
CA ASN A 181 -14.87 6.81 -23.29
C ASN A 181 -15.18 8.30 -23.56
N ARG A 182 -14.71 8.83 -24.69
CA ARG A 182 -14.87 10.24 -25.07
C ARG A 182 -16.34 10.67 -25.19
N SER A 183 -17.22 9.78 -25.63
CA SER A 183 -18.67 10.04 -25.73
C SER A 183 -19.28 10.42 -24.37
N ASN A 184 -18.75 9.86 -23.28
CA ASN A 184 -19.23 10.12 -21.92
C ASN A 184 -18.71 11.46 -21.34
N ARG A 185 -17.86 12.20 -22.06
CA ARG A 185 -17.43 13.55 -21.67
C ARG A 185 -18.40 14.66 -22.09
N ALA A 186 -19.50 14.30 -22.75
CA ALA A 186 -20.61 15.21 -23.02
C ALA A 186 -21.92 14.58 -22.52
N CYS A 187 -22.75 15.37 -21.83
CA CYS A 187 -24.06 14.96 -21.35
C CYS A 187 -24.95 14.43 -22.48
N ALA A 188 -25.54 13.24 -22.31
CA ALA A 188 -26.36 12.59 -23.32
C ALA A 188 -27.58 13.41 -23.81
N ASP A 189 -28.04 14.38 -23.02
CA ASP A 189 -29.23 15.19 -23.33
C ASP A 189 -28.90 16.60 -23.80
N CYS A 190 -28.04 17.32 -23.09
CA CYS A 190 -27.76 18.74 -23.34
C CYS A 190 -26.31 19.05 -23.75
N ARG A 191 -25.49 18.02 -23.99
CA ARG A 191 -24.08 18.10 -24.40
C ARG A 191 -23.14 18.93 -23.50
N ALA A 192 -23.57 19.28 -22.28
CA ALA A 192 -22.70 19.89 -21.27
C ALA A 192 -21.49 18.98 -20.95
N ALA A 193 -20.31 19.56 -20.79
CA ALA A 193 -19.05 18.84 -20.61
C ALA A 193 -18.95 18.10 -19.27
N ASP A 194 -18.11 17.06 -19.25
CA ASP A 194 -17.69 16.22 -18.12
C ASP A 194 -18.83 15.88 -17.12
N PRO A 195 -19.91 15.22 -17.58
CA PRO A 195 -21.08 14.88 -16.77
C PRO A 195 -20.74 13.92 -15.62
N ASP A 196 -21.21 14.24 -14.41
CA ASP A 196 -20.89 13.60 -13.13
C ASP A 196 -21.99 12.68 -12.58
N TRP A 197 -23.08 12.48 -13.32
CA TRP A 197 -24.21 11.59 -12.99
C TRP A 197 -24.49 10.62 -14.13
N ALA A 198 -25.20 9.54 -13.84
CA ALA A 198 -25.64 8.60 -14.86
C ALA A 198 -26.99 7.96 -14.49
N SER A 199 -27.77 7.58 -15.51
CA SER A 199 -28.98 6.78 -15.36
C SER A 199 -28.70 5.33 -15.73
N ILE A 200 -28.69 4.44 -14.73
CA ILE A 200 -28.20 3.07 -14.86
C ILE A 200 -29.09 2.22 -15.79
N ASN A 201 -30.42 2.31 -15.68
CA ASN A 201 -31.33 1.51 -16.52
C ASN A 201 -31.39 2.03 -17.97
N LEU A 202 -31.15 3.32 -18.21
CA LEU A 202 -31.17 3.94 -19.54
C LEU A 202 -29.79 3.95 -20.20
N CYS A 203 -28.73 3.64 -19.44
CA CYS A 203 -27.32 3.59 -19.86
C CYS A 203 -26.78 4.91 -20.43
N VAL A 204 -27.20 6.06 -19.85
CA VAL A 204 -26.77 7.42 -20.25
C VAL A 204 -26.05 8.16 -19.13
N VAL A 205 -24.94 8.81 -19.45
CA VAL A 205 -24.18 9.73 -18.58
C VAL A 205 -24.66 11.16 -18.81
N ILE A 206 -25.06 11.85 -17.74
CA ILE A 206 -25.83 13.08 -17.76
C ILE A 206 -25.29 14.08 -16.73
N CYS A 207 -25.36 15.38 -17.01
CA CYS A 207 -24.91 16.39 -16.06
C CYS A 207 -25.90 16.55 -14.90
N LYS A 208 -25.44 17.08 -13.75
CA LYS A 208 -26.25 17.47 -12.57
C LYS A 208 -27.63 18.07 -12.91
N ASN A 209 -27.70 18.97 -13.90
CA ASN A 209 -28.94 19.65 -14.31
C ASN A 209 -29.95 18.74 -15.03
N CYS A 210 -29.48 17.75 -15.80
CA CYS A 210 -30.35 16.75 -16.45
C CYS A 210 -30.71 15.64 -15.47
N ALA A 211 -29.75 15.20 -14.63
CA ALA A 211 -29.97 14.26 -13.53
C ALA A 211 -31.12 14.71 -12.59
N GLY A 212 -31.21 16.02 -12.31
CA GLY A 212 -32.32 16.60 -11.55
C GLY A 212 -33.70 16.39 -12.19
N GLN A 213 -33.83 16.48 -13.52
CA GLN A 213 -35.10 16.22 -14.20
C GLN A 213 -35.37 14.72 -14.38
N HIS A 214 -34.33 13.91 -14.60
CA HIS A 214 -34.45 12.44 -14.63
C HIS A 214 -34.99 11.87 -13.31
N ARG A 215 -34.58 12.42 -12.16
CA ARG A 215 -35.17 12.07 -10.85
C ARG A 215 -36.68 12.36 -10.80
N GLY A 216 -37.10 13.48 -11.40
CA GLY A 216 -38.51 13.85 -11.57
C GLY A 216 -39.30 12.97 -12.54
N LEU A 217 -38.66 12.05 -13.29
CA LEU A 217 -39.38 11.07 -14.10
C LEU A 217 -39.93 9.89 -13.29
N GLY A 218 -39.34 9.61 -12.12
CA GLY A 218 -39.64 8.43 -11.28
C GLY A 218 -38.68 7.27 -11.50
N THR A 219 -38.45 6.47 -10.46
CA THR A 219 -37.48 5.35 -10.42
C THR A 219 -37.83 4.19 -11.35
N MET A 220 -39.09 4.10 -11.79
CA MET A 220 -39.56 3.15 -12.82
C MET A 220 -39.17 3.55 -14.25
N VAL A 221 -38.78 4.80 -14.47
CA VAL A 221 -38.37 5.34 -15.78
C VAL A 221 -36.86 5.60 -15.80
N SER A 222 -36.29 6.16 -14.74
CA SER A 222 -34.87 6.52 -14.68
C SER A 222 -34.25 6.32 -13.30
N LYS A 223 -33.28 5.40 -13.19
CA LYS A 223 -32.51 5.08 -11.98
C LYS A 223 -31.19 5.87 -11.97
N VAL A 224 -31.24 7.10 -11.47
CA VAL A 224 -30.11 8.05 -11.46
C VAL A 224 -29.17 7.81 -10.26
N GLN A 225 -27.87 7.76 -10.49
CA GLN A 225 -26.80 7.65 -9.49
C GLN A 225 -25.63 8.61 -9.81
N SER A 226 -24.89 9.05 -8.78
CA SER A 226 -23.69 9.87 -8.92
C SER A 226 -22.49 9.02 -9.29
N LEU A 227 -21.66 9.47 -10.24
CA LEU A 227 -20.37 8.81 -10.51
C LEU A 227 -19.35 9.04 -9.39
N LYS A 228 -19.55 10.08 -8.56
CA LYS A 228 -18.59 10.55 -7.56
C LYS A 228 -18.95 10.21 -6.12
N LEU A 229 -20.25 10.10 -5.81
CA LEU A 229 -20.74 9.97 -4.43
C LEU A 229 -21.29 8.57 -4.09
N ASP A 230 -21.79 7.83 -5.07
CA ASP A 230 -22.55 6.58 -4.86
C ASP A 230 -21.70 5.32 -5.12
N THR A 231 -20.45 5.30 -4.64
CA THR A 231 -19.43 4.26 -4.95
C THR A 231 -19.89 2.83 -4.71
N GLY A 232 -20.74 2.59 -3.69
CA GLY A 232 -21.30 1.27 -3.38
C GLY A 232 -22.28 0.70 -4.42
N VAL A 233 -22.78 1.51 -5.36
CA VAL A 233 -23.71 1.09 -6.43
C VAL A 233 -22.97 0.66 -7.70
N TRP A 234 -21.75 1.18 -7.91
CA TRP A 234 -20.97 0.99 -9.12
C TRP A 234 -20.17 -0.32 -9.13
N SER A 235 -20.85 -1.42 -9.44
CA SER A 235 -20.16 -2.69 -9.71
C SER A 235 -19.34 -2.60 -11.01
N ASN A 236 -18.24 -3.36 -11.10
CA ASN A 236 -17.39 -3.41 -12.30
C ASN A 236 -18.19 -3.74 -13.58
N GLN A 237 -19.25 -4.54 -13.48
CA GLN A 237 -20.15 -4.87 -14.60
C GLN A 237 -20.93 -3.65 -15.11
N ILE A 238 -21.43 -2.81 -14.19
CA ILE A 238 -22.15 -1.57 -14.54
C ILE A 238 -21.16 -0.54 -15.10
N VAL A 239 -20.00 -0.35 -14.45
CA VAL A 239 -18.95 0.57 -14.94
C VAL A 239 -18.52 0.20 -16.36
N GLN A 240 -18.30 -1.09 -16.65
CA GLN A 240 -17.94 -1.54 -17.99
C GLN A 240 -19.05 -1.29 -19.02
N LEU A 241 -20.32 -1.48 -18.67
CA LEU A 241 -21.46 -1.19 -19.57
C LEU A 241 -21.44 0.27 -20.06
N PHE A 242 -21.16 1.23 -19.18
CA PHE A 242 -21.03 2.64 -19.55
C PHE A 242 -19.79 2.95 -20.40
N ILE A 243 -18.67 2.26 -20.17
CA ILE A 243 -17.46 2.37 -21.01
C ILE A 243 -17.71 1.80 -22.41
N MET A 244 -18.40 0.66 -22.50
CA MET A 244 -18.62 -0.08 -23.75
C MET A 244 -19.71 0.54 -24.63
N LEU A 245 -20.84 0.95 -24.06
CA LEU A 245 -21.94 1.54 -24.80
C LEU A 245 -21.62 2.99 -25.20
N GLY A 246 -21.29 3.82 -24.22
CA GLY A 246 -21.11 5.26 -24.39
C GLY A 246 -22.40 6.01 -24.71
N ASN A 247 -22.40 7.32 -24.43
CA ASN A 247 -23.55 8.19 -24.70
C ASN A 247 -23.95 8.25 -26.18
N ASP A 248 -23.00 8.08 -27.11
CA ASP A 248 -23.29 8.16 -28.54
C ASP A 248 -24.21 7.01 -28.96
N ARG A 249 -23.90 5.75 -28.61
CA ARG A 249 -24.80 4.61 -28.91
C ARG A 249 -26.07 4.59 -28.07
N ALA A 250 -26.00 5.09 -26.84
CA ALA A 250 -27.23 5.32 -26.07
C ALA A 250 -28.17 6.29 -26.82
N ASN A 251 -27.63 7.31 -27.48
CA ASN A 251 -28.38 8.22 -28.33
C ASN A 251 -28.71 7.65 -29.72
N GLU A 252 -27.92 6.74 -30.30
CA GLU A 252 -28.31 5.97 -31.49
C GLU A 252 -29.63 5.21 -31.23
N PHE A 253 -29.84 4.69 -30.02
CA PHE A 253 -31.13 4.07 -29.66
C PHE A 253 -32.20 5.09 -29.22
N TRP A 254 -31.89 5.97 -28.26
CA TRP A 254 -32.88 6.86 -27.62
C TRP A 254 -33.20 8.14 -28.43
N ALA A 255 -32.39 8.48 -29.43
CA ALA A 255 -32.48 9.73 -30.19
C ALA A 255 -32.27 9.55 -31.71
N ALA A 256 -32.40 8.33 -32.26
CA ALA A 256 -32.31 8.07 -33.71
C ALA A 256 -33.16 9.00 -34.57
N ARG A 257 -34.36 9.35 -34.09
CA ARG A 257 -35.33 10.19 -34.81
C ARG A 257 -35.34 11.65 -34.32
N LEU A 258 -34.29 12.09 -33.61
CA LEU A 258 -34.17 13.45 -33.11
C LEU A 258 -33.56 14.39 -34.18
N SER A 259 -34.31 15.41 -34.59
CA SER A 259 -33.80 16.39 -35.56
C SER A 259 -32.74 17.31 -34.93
N PRO A 260 -31.80 17.89 -35.73
CA PRO A 260 -30.85 18.89 -35.22
C PRO A 260 -31.52 20.13 -34.59
N SER A 261 -32.71 20.51 -35.07
CA SER A 261 -33.53 21.61 -34.52
C SER A 261 -34.15 21.30 -33.15
N ASP A 262 -34.39 20.03 -32.83
CA ASP A 262 -34.99 19.60 -31.55
C ASP A 262 -33.94 19.36 -30.45
N GLN A 263 -32.64 19.57 -30.72
CA GLN A 263 -31.58 19.30 -29.75
C GLN A 263 -31.58 20.29 -28.58
N LEU A 264 -31.58 19.76 -27.36
CA LEU A 264 -31.56 20.57 -26.15
C LEU A 264 -30.18 21.22 -25.94
N ARG A 265 -30.15 22.55 -25.83
CA ARG A 265 -28.92 23.29 -25.51
C ARG A 265 -28.52 23.19 -24.03
N CYS A 266 -27.25 23.41 -23.73
CA CYS A 266 -26.72 23.39 -22.35
C CYS A 266 -27.32 24.49 -21.45
N ASP A 267 -27.67 25.64 -22.03
CA ASP A 267 -28.26 26.82 -21.40
C ASP A 267 -29.80 26.74 -21.21
N ALA A 268 -30.44 25.67 -21.70
CA ALA A 268 -31.90 25.54 -21.67
C ALA A 268 -32.52 25.58 -20.26
N SER A 269 -33.72 26.16 -20.18
CA SER A 269 -34.47 26.32 -18.93
C SER A 269 -34.91 24.97 -18.31
N PRO A 270 -35.16 24.91 -16.99
CA PRO A 270 -35.57 23.66 -16.34
C PRO A 270 -36.89 23.07 -16.87
N SER A 271 -37.83 23.89 -17.34
CA SER A 271 -39.09 23.45 -17.94
C SER A 271 -38.86 22.77 -19.30
N LEU A 272 -38.17 23.44 -20.22
CA LEU A 272 -37.82 22.89 -21.54
C LEU A 272 -36.99 21.62 -21.41
N ARG A 273 -36.02 21.60 -20.48
CA ARG A 273 -35.20 20.41 -20.18
C ARG A 273 -36.05 19.24 -19.68
N ARG A 274 -37.07 19.48 -18.85
CA ARG A 274 -37.98 18.43 -18.36
C ARG A 274 -38.86 17.87 -19.46
N GLU A 275 -39.41 18.74 -20.30
CA GLU A 275 -40.27 18.38 -21.43
C GLU A 275 -39.51 17.54 -22.47
N PHE A 276 -38.28 17.95 -22.82
CA PHE A 276 -37.39 17.17 -23.69
C PHE A 276 -37.05 15.79 -23.12
N ILE A 277 -36.64 15.72 -21.85
CA ILE A 277 -36.27 14.47 -21.16
C ILE A 277 -37.48 13.53 -21.02
N ALA A 278 -38.69 14.06 -20.81
CA ALA A 278 -39.93 13.28 -20.83
C ALA A 278 -40.23 12.71 -22.23
N ARG A 279 -40.18 13.53 -23.28
CA ARG A 279 -40.37 13.08 -24.68
C ARG A 279 -39.38 12.00 -25.09
N LYS A 280 -38.12 12.15 -24.70
CA LYS A 280 -37.03 11.22 -25.04
C LYS A 280 -37.16 9.87 -24.33
N TYR A 281 -37.38 9.85 -23.00
CA TYR A 281 -37.29 8.61 -22.22
C TYR A 281 -38.61 8.10 -21.64
N ARG A 282 -39.59 8.95 -21.34
CA ARG A 282 -40.92 8.51 -20.84
C ARG A 282 -41.84 8.16 -22.00
N GLU A 283 -41.93 9.04 -23.00
CA GLU A 283 -42.77 8.83 -24.19
C GLU A 283 -42.04 8.00 -25.26
N GLY A 284 -40.70 7.99 -25.25
CA GLY A 284 -39.90 7.25 -26.23
C GLY A 284 -39.97 7.84 -27.65
N ARG A 285 -40.38 9.10 -27.81
CA ARG A 285 -40.77 9.71 -29.10
C ARG A 285 -39.66 9.69 -30.17
N PHE A 286 -38.40 9.71 -29.74
CA PHE A 286 -37.23 9.73 -30.64
C PHE A 286 -36.50 8.38 -30.75
N ARG A 287 -37.01 7.33 -30.06
CA ARG A 287 -36.35 6.02 -29.97
C ARG A 287 -36.46 5.21 -31.27
N LEU A 288 -35.57 4.25 -31.47
CA LEU A 288 -35.75 3.18 -32.47
C LEU A 288 -36.87 2.22 -32.07
N GLU A 289 -37.71 1.83 -33.04
CA GLU A 289 -38.70 0.78 -32.83
C GLU A 289 -38.04 -0.59 -32.66
N HIS A 290 -38.61 -1.41 -31.78
CA HIS A 290 -38.06 -2.72 -31.42
C HIS A 290 -39.13 -3.80 -31.66
N PRO A 291 -38.82 -4.88 -32.40
CA PRO A 291 -39.81 -5.88 -32.79
C PRO A 291 -40.53 -6.54 -31.60
N ALA A 292 -39.79 -6.85 -30.53
CA ALA A 292 -40.34 -7.49 -29.33
C ALA A 292 -41.08 -6.55 -28.33
N PHE A 293 -41.05 -5.21 -28.51
CA PHE A 293 -41.56 -4.27 -27.49
C PHE A 293 -42.46 -3.16 -28.09
N GLY A 294 -43.73 -3.51 -28.31
CA GLY A 294 -44.74 -2.61 -28.85
C GLY A 294 -45.04 -1.37 -27.99
N SER A 295 -44.84 -1.42 -26.67
CA SER A 295 -45.03 -0.26 -25.78
C SER A 295 -43.75 0.18 -25.05
N GLN A 296 -43.64 1.48 -24.81
CA GLN A 296 -42.51 2.09 -24.09
C GLN A 296 -42.44 1.65 -22.62
N GLU A 297 -43.59 1.42 -21.98
CA GLU A 297 -43.66 0.96 -20.59
C GLU A 297 -43.13 -0.46 -20.39
N GLN A 298 -43.37 -1.37 -21.35
CA GLN A 298 -42.83 -2.74 -21.31
C GLN A 298 -41.30 -2.71 -21.37
N LEU A 299 -40.72 -1.91 -22.28
CA LEU A 299 -39.27 -1.74 -22.38
C LEU A 299 -38.67 -1.19 -21.07
N LEU A 300 -39.25 -0.11 -20.53
CA LEU A 300 -38.78 0.50 -19.29
C LEU A 300 -38.88 -0.47 -18.10
N LYS A 301 -39.94 -1.30 -18.03
CA LYS A 301 -40.10 -2.32 -17.00
C LYS A 301 -39.00 -3.39 -17.07
N VAL A 302 -38.68 -3.89 -18.27
CA VAL A 302 -37.60 -4.86 -18.49
C VAL A 302 -36.22 -4.27 -18.15
N LEU A 303 -35.93 -3.05 -18.61
CA LEU A 303 -34.69 -2.36 -18.26
C LEU A 303 -34.57 -2.14 -16.73
N CYS A 304 -35.68 -1.78 -16.07
CA CYS A 304 -35.70 -1.59 -14.62
C CYS A 304 -35.57 -2.89 -13.82
N SER A 305 -36.09 -4.03 -14.30
CA SER A 305 -35.88 -5.34 -13.65
C SER A 305 -34.44 -5.84 -13.84
N ALA A 306 -33.86 -5.67 -15.02
CA ALA A 306 -32.49 -6.12 -15.33
C ALA A 306 -31.41 -5.41 -14.47
N VAL A 307 -31.64 -4.17 -14.03
CA VAL A 307 -30.79 -3.50 -13.01
C VAL A 307 -30.84 -4.24 -11.67
N SER A 308 -32.03 -4.69 -11.25
CA SER A 308 -32.25 -5.36 -9.95
C SER A 308 -31.73 -6.80 -9.94
N GLU A 309 -31.86 -7.50 -11.07
CA GLU A 309 -31.44 -8.89 -11.28
C GLU A 309 -29.95 -9.04 -11.64
N ARG A 310 -29.21 -7.93 -11.81
CA ARG A 310 -27.81 -7.88 -12.25
C ARG A 310 -27.56 -8.45 -13.66
N THR A 311 -28.61 -8.60 -14.46
CA THR A 311 -28.59 -9.09 -15.85
C THR A 311 -28.46 -7.96 -16.89
N LEU A 312 -28.52 -6.70 -16.44
CA LEU A 312 -28.54 -5.47 -17.24
C LEU A 312 -27.65 -5.47 -18.49
N LEU A 313 -26.38 -5.89 -18.37
CA LEU A 313 -25.45 -5.91 -19.51
C LEU A 313 -25.97 -6.79 -20.65
N LYS A 314 -26.44 -8.01 -20.36
CA LYS A 314 -26.98 -8.92 -21.38
C LYS A 314 -28.26 -8.35 -22.00
N THR A 315 -29.18 -7.89 -21.17
CA THR A 315 -30.48 -7.37 -21.59
C THR A 315 -30.35 -6.13 -22.47
N VAL A 316 -29.52 -5.15 -22.08
CA VAL A 316 -29.32 -3.91 -22.84
C VAL A 316 -28.61 -4.19 -24.17
N THR A 317 -27.54 -4.99 -24.17
CA THR A 317 -26.81 -5.31 -25.41
C THR A 317 -27.69 -6.05 -26.41
N HIS A 318 -28.51 -7.00 -25.95
CA HIS A 318 -29.46 -7.73 -26.79
C HIS A 318 -30.49 -6.78 -27.43
N ILE A 319 -31.21 -6.00 -26.62
CA ILE A 319 -32.24 -5.05 -27.07
C ILE A 319 -31.67 -4.04 -28.09
N PHE A 320 -30.49 -3.50 -27.82
CA PHE A 320 -29.89 -2.49 -28.69
C PHE A 320 -29.36 -3.10 -30.00
N SER A 321 -28.95 -4.38 -29.97
CA SER A 321 -28.55 -5.11 -31.18
C SER A 321 -29.75 -5.49 -32.07
N GLU A 322 -30.86 -5.97 -31.48
CA GLU A 322 -32.05 -6.39 -32.23
C GLU A 322 -32.74 -5.22 -32.94
N ALA A 323 -32.84 -4.06 -32.28
CA ALA A 323 -33.35 -2.83 -32.89
C ALA A 323 -32.52 -2.40 -34.12
N ARG A 324 -31.18 -2.51 -34.06
CA ARG A 324 -30.28 -2.15 -35.17
C ARG A 324 -30.42 -3.12 -36.35
N THR A 325 -30.57 -4.42 -36.09
CA THR A 325 -30.81 -5.41 -37.17
C THR A 325 -32.13 -5.18 -37.89
N HIS A 326 -33.19 -4.83 -37.17
CA HIS A 326 -34.52 -4.60 -37.77
C HIS A 326 -34.55 -3.35 -38.68
N GLN A 327 -33.76 -2.33 -38.36
CA GLN A 327 -33.66 -1.11 -39.17
C GLN A 327 -32.94 -1.37 -40.51
N LEU A 328 -31.93 -2.25 -40.51
CA LEU A 328 -31.20 -2.65 -41.71
C LEU A 328 -32.06 -3.50 -42.67
N THR A 329 -32.96 -4.34 -42.13
CA THR A 329 -33.90 -5.11 -42.95
C THR A 329 -35.07 -4.28 -43.47
N ALA A 330 -35.60 -3.34 -42.66
CA ALA A 330 -36.72 -2.48 -43.07
C ALA A 330 -36.33 -1.45 -44.15
N GLY A 331 -35.05 -1.10 -44.28
CA GLY A 331 -34.56 -0.20 -45.32
C GLY A 331 -34.39 -0.82 -46.72
N ALA A 332 -34.61 -2.14 -46.88
CA ALA A 332 -34.32 -2.86 -48.12
C ALA A 332 -35.45 -2.83 -49.17
N ASP A 333 -36.70 -2.60 -48.77
CA ASP A 333 -37.89 -2.67 -49.65
C ASP A 333 -38.34 -1.30 -50.23
N GLY A 334 -37.54 -0.24 -50.05
CA GLY A 334 -37.83 1.11 -50.55
C GLY A 334 -37.13 1.47 -51.86
N GLN A 335 -37.85 1.35 -52.99
CA GLN A 335 -37.58 1.89 -54.33
C GLN A 335 -36.21 2.56 -54.62
N ARG A 336 -35.45 1.99 -55.58
CA ARG A 336 -34.31 2.66 -56.24
C ARG A 336 -34.79 3.75 -57.21
N PRO A 337 -34.14 4.93 -57.22
CA PRO A 337 -33.89 5.70 -58.44
C PRO A 337 -32.41 5.64 -58.84
N THR A 338 -32.15 5.62 -60.14
CA THR A 338 -30.81 5.65 -60.76
C THR A 338 -30.29 7.08 -60.90
N GLY A 339 -29.01 7.34 -60.59
CA GLY A 339 -28.33 8.58 -61.04
C GLY A 339 -27.15 9.04 -60.16
N GLU A 340 -25.94 8.88 -60.70
CA GLU A 340 -24.68 9.59 -60.37
C GLU A 340 -24.05 9.49 -58.95
N PRO A 341 -22.70 9.59 -58.83
CA PRO A 341 -21.99 9.38 -57.57
C PRO A 341 -21.86 10.68 -56.74
N PRO A 342 -22.13 10.67 -55.43
CA PRO A 342 -21.89 11.83 -54.57
C PRO A 342 -20.40 12.00 -54.24
N ASP A 343 -19.97 13.26 -54.28
CA ASP A 343 -18.58 13.65 -54.10
C ASP A 343 -18.05 13.56 -52.66
N ARG A 344 -16.73 13.60 -52.52
CA ARG A 344 -16.01 13.44 -51.25
C ARG A 344 -16.24 14.60 -50.26
N TYR A 345 -17.02 14.39 -49.20
CA TYR A 345 -16.87 15.14 -47.95
C TYR A 345 -16.97 14.26 -46.70
N ALA A 346 -15.91 14.30 -45.88
CA ALA A 346 -15.82 13.78 -44.52
C ALA A 346 -16.37 12.36 -44.27
N ALA A 347 -15.60 11.34 -44.69
CA ALA A 347 -15.70 10.04 -44.04
C ALA A 347 -15.33 10.18 -42.54
N SER A 348 -16.34 10.16 -41.68
CA SER A 348 -16.14 9.86 -40.26
C SER A 348 -15.64 8.43 -40.14
N ASP A 349 -14.45 8.27 -39.55
CA ASP A 349 -13.75 7.01 -39.33
C ASP A 349 -14.71 5.89 -38.87
N PRO A 350 -14.70 4.67 -39.46
CA PRO A 350 -15.52 3.57 -38.99
C PRO A 350 -15.18 3.27 -37.52
N GLY A 351 -16.10 3.58 -36.61
CA GLY A 351 -15.86 3.43 -35.19
C GLY A 351 -15.54 1.97 -34.83
N VAL A 352 -14.54 1.79 -33.97
CA VAL A 352 -13.92 0.52 -33.49
C VAL A 352 -14.91 -0.63 -33.14
N TYR A 353 -16.20 -0.34 -32.98
CA TYR A 353 -17.25 -1.30 -32.65
C TYR A 353 -17.91 -2.01 -33.85
N ASP A 354 -17.94 -1.40 -35.04
CA ASP A 354 -18.44 -2.12 -36.24
C ASP A 354 -17.48 -3.24 -36.67
N GLU A 355 -16.24 -3.24 -36.17
CA GLU A 355 -15.29 -4.35 -36.27
C GLU A 355 -15.44 -5.43 -35.17
N ILE A 356 -16.07 -5.09 -34.04
CA ILE A 356 -16.23 -5.99 -32.87
C ILE A 356 -17.45 -6.90 -33.03
N MET A 357 -18.51 -6.37 -33.65
CA MET A 357 -19.81 -7.04 -33.83
C MET A 357 -20.04 -7.55 -35.27
N LYS A 358 -19.09 -7.33 -36.20
CA LYS A 358 -19.15 -7.89 -37.56
C LYS A 358 -19.19 -9.41 -37.48
N THR A 359 -20.06 -10.05 -38.26
CA THR A 359 -20.05 -11.51 -38.41
C THR A 359 -18.66 -11.95 -38.86
N VAL A 360 -18.08 -12.92 -38.15
CA VAL A 360 -16.75 -13.42 -38.48
C VAL A 360 -16.83 -14.25 -39.76
N LEU A 361 -16.67 -13.57 -40.89
CA LEU A 361 -16.47 -14.16 -42.20
C LEU A 361 -15.25 -13.49 -42.81
N HIS A 362 -14.13 -14.20 -42.82
CA HIS A 362 -12.90 -13.73 -43.47
C HIS A 362 -12.35 -14.85 -44.37
N SER A 363 -11.96 -14.49 -45.59
CA SER A 363 -11.52 -15.44 -46.60
C SER A 363 -10.39 -14.86 -47.42
N GLY A 364 -9.45 -15.71 -47.81
CA GLY A 364 -8.24 -15.30 -48.52
C GLY A 364 -7.17 -16.38 -48.47
N PHE A 365 -5.99 -16.05 -48.98
CA PHE A 365 -4.88 -16.99 -49.01
C PHE A 365 -4.09 -17.01 -47.70
N LEU A 366 -3.82 -18.21 -47.20
CA LEU A 366 -2.86 -18.47 -46.13
C LEU A 366 -1.84 -19.52 -46.56
N PHE A 367 -0.64 -19.38 -46.03
CA PHE A 367 0.46 -20.31 -46.26
C PHE A 367 0.51 -21.29 -45.08
N ARG A 368 0.39 -22.59 -45.34
CA ARG A 368 0.40 -23.62 -44.29
C ARG A 368 1.61 -24.53 -44.41
N SER A 369 2.32 -24.75 -43.30
CA SER A 369 3.39 -25.76 -43.23
C SER A 369 2.84 -27.15 -42.93
N GLY A 370 3.55 -28.21 -43.35
CA GLY A 370 3.19 -29.61 -43.09
C GLY A 370 3.08 -29.93 -41.59
N CYS A 371 2.12 -30.76 -41.19
CA CYS A 371 1.98 -31.16 -39.78
C CYS A 371 3.05 -32.20 -39.45
N GLY A 372 4.06 -31.80 -38.67
CA GLY A 372 5.15 -32.69 -38.23
C GLY A 372 4.94 -33.13 -36.79
N GLY A 373 5.17 -34.42 -36.51
CA GLY A 373 5.19 -34.94 -35.14
C GLY A 373 6.37 -34.40 -34.31
N ARG A 374 6.28 -34.59 -32.99
CA ARG A 374 7.20 -34.06 -31.96
C ARG A 374 8.69 -34.13 -32.32
N GLY A 375 9.37 -32.99 -32.22
CA GLY A 375 10.83 -32.90 -32.21
C GLY A 375 11.33 -31.60 -32.86
N THR A 376 12.07 -30.79 -32.09
CA THR A 376 12.86 -29.60 -32.52
C THR A 376 12.21 -28.67 -33.56
N ALA A 377 11.77 -27.49 -33.13
CA ALA A 377 11.36 -26.38 -34.01
C ALA A 377 12.56 -25.69 -34.70
N SER A 378 13.40 -26.48 -35.39
CA SER A 378 14.59 -26.02 -36.10
C SER A 378 14.41 -26.17 -37.61
N ARG A 379 14.50 -25.05 -38.33
CA ARG A 379 14.57 -24.92 -39.79
C ARG A 379 13.35 -25.50 -40.55
N ARG A 380 12.46 -24.59 -40.94
CA ARG A 380 11.56 -24.74 -42.09
C ARG A 380 11.73 -23.52 -42.99
N SER A 381 11.91 -23.74 -44.29
CA SER A 381 12.15 -22.68 -45.28
C SER A 381 10.83 -22.12 -45.80
N ARG A 382 10.90 -21.12 -46.69
CA ARG A 382 9.71 -20.65 -47.43
C ARG A 382 9.07 -21.75 -48.30
N GLU A 383 9.83 -22.78 -48.67
CA GLU A 383 9.41 -23.86 -49.58
C GLU A 383 8.51 -24.92 -48.90
N ASP A 384 8.59 -25.04 -47.56
CA ASP A 384 7.74 -25.92 -46.75
C ASP A 384 6.27 -25.48 -46.65
N PHE A 385 5.94 -24.31 -47.19
CA PHE A 385 4.64 -23.66 -47.03
C PHE A 385 3.79 -23.74 -48.29
N GLN A 386 2.68 -24.48 -48.22
CA GLN A 386 1.71 -24.59 -49.31
C GLN A 386 0.68 -23.47 -49.21
N LYS A 387 0.48 -22.73 -50.30
CA LYS A 387 -0.57 -21.71 -50.43
C LYS A 387 -1.94 -22.41 -50.50
N LEU A 388 -2.85 -22.04 -49.61
CA LEU A 388 -4.21 -22.56 -49.52
C LEU A 388 -5.20 -21.40 -49.50
N TRP A 389 -6.37 -21.59 -50.09
CA TRP A 389 -7.50 -20.69 -49.88
C TRP A 389 -8.17 -21.10 -48.58
N CYS A 390 -8.17 -20.22 -47.58
CA CYS A 390 -8.81 -20.45 -46.30
C CYS A 390 -10.03 -19.55 -46.13
N SER A 391 -11.01 -20.03 -45.37
CA SER A 391 -12.20 -19.31 -44.95
C SER A 391 -12.49 -19.64 -43.49
N VAL A 392 -12.67 -18.60 -42.67
CA VAL A 392 -13.11 -18.72 -41.28
C VAL A 392 -14.56 -18.27 -41.18
N ASP A 393 -15.40 -19.11 -40.57
CA ASP A 393 -16.77 -18.78 -40.16
C ASP A 393 -16.89 -18.71 -38.63
N GLN A 394 -18.12 -18.64 -38.09
CA GLN A 394 -18.38 -18.55 -36.65
C GLN A 394 -17.94 -19.80 -35.84
N SER A 395 -17.56 -20.89 -36.48
CA SER A 395 -17.35 -22.20 -35.84
C SER A 395 -16.22 -23.04 -36.43
N LEU A 396 -15.82 -22.78 -37.67
CA LEU A 396 -14.91 -23.60 -38.46
C LEU A 396 -13.89 -22.74 -39.22
N LEU A 397 -12.63 -23.18 -39.21
CA LEU A 397 -11.62 -22.76 -40.18
C LEU A 397 -11.46 -23.87 -41.21
N SER A 398 -11.85 -23.60 -42.45
CA SER A 398 -11.72 -24.50 -43.59
C SER A 398 -10.63 -23.99 -44.54
N CYS A 399 -9.75 -24.89 -45.01
CA CYS A 399 -8.71 -24.56 -45.99
C CYS A 399 -8.73 -25.56 -47.16
N ARG A 400 -8.80 -25.03 -48.38
CA ARG A 400 -8.91 -25.75 -49.65
C ARG A 400 -7.68 -25.53 -50.51
N SER A 401 -7.34 -26.52 -51.35
CA SER A 401 -6.30 -26.35 -52.36
C SER A 401 -6.92 -25.78 -53.63
N GLU A 402 -6.17 -24.97 -54.36
CA GLU A 402 -6.58 -24.35 -55.63
C GLU A 402 -6.97 -25.38 -56.71
N ARG A 403 -6.59 -26.66 -56.55
CA ARG A 403 -6.83 -27.77 -57.48
C ARG A 403 -7.92 -28.76 -57.04
N SER A 404 -8.57 -28.58 -55.87
CA SER A 404 -9.62 -29.49 -55.38
C SER A 404 -10.71 -28.77 -54.59
N ALA A 405 -11.97 -29.07 -54.88
CA ALA A 405 -13.11 -28.51 -54.14
C ALA A 405 -13.23 -29.04 -52.69
N GLU A 406 -12.65 -30.21 -52.40
CA GLU A 406 -12.64 -30.82 -51.07
C GLU A 406 -11.77 -30.04 -50.07
N ALA A 407 -12.27 -29.96 -48.82
CA ALA A 407 -11.54 -29.31 -47.73
C ALA A 407 -10.37 -30.19 -47.28
N ARG A 408 -9.15 -29.70 -47.51
CA ARG A 408 -7.92 -30.42 -47.14
C ARG A 408 -7.62 -30.32 -45.64
N VAL A 409 -8.22 -29.34 -44.97
CA VAL A 409 -8.15 -29.11 -43.53
C VAL A 409 -9.46 -28.49 -43.08
N GLU A 410 -10.07 -29.06 -42.04
CA GLU A 410 -11.14 -28.45 -41.26
C GLU A 410 -10.73 -28.45 -39.79
N ILE A 411 -10.83 -27.29 -39.13
CA ILE A 411 -10.50 -27.10 -37.71
C ILE A 411 -11.71 -26.48 -37.04
N SER A 412 -12.33 -27.19 -36.07
CA SER A 412 -13.35 -26.57 -35.23
C SER A 412 -12.71 -25.54 -34.30
N LEU A 413 -13.26 -24.33 -34.30
CA LEU A 413 -12.74 -23.23 -33.48
C LEU A 413 -13.05 -23.43 -31.99
N LYS A 414 -14.00 -24.32 -31.67
CA LYS A 414 -14.27 -24.79 -30.30
C LYS A 414 -13.12 -25.64 -29.71
N ASP A 415 -12.31 -26.25 -30.56
CA ASP A 415 -11.15 -27.07 -30.17
C ASP A 415 -9.84 -26.27 -30.09
N VAL A 416 -9.86 -24.97 -30.40
CA VAL A 416 -8.69 -24.10 -30.27
C VAL A 416 -8.45 -23.80 -28.78
N ALA A 417 -7.35 -24.34 -28.25
CA ALA A 417 -6.91 -24.06 -26.89
C ALA A 417 -6.22 -22.69 -26.79
N CYS A 418 -5.32 -22.37 -27.75
CA CYS A 418 -4.76 -21.03 -27.91
C CYS A 418 -4.34 -20.71 -29.35
N LEU A 419 -4.26 -19.41 -29.62
CA LEU A 419 -3.75 -18.77 -30.83
C LEU A 419 -2.55 -17.89 -30.42
N GLY A 420 -1.36 -18.21 -30.93
CA GLY A 420 -0.14 -17.42 -30.75
C GLY A 420 0.28 -16.71 -32.04
N VAL A 421 0.77 -15.47 -31.94
CA VAL A 421 1.17 -14.64 -33.08
C VAL A 421 2.70 -14.51 -33.13
N GLY A 422 3.32 -15.16 -34.11
CA GLY A 422 4.77 -15.14 -34.33
C GLY A 422 5.23 -13.89 -35.06
N ARG A 423 5.96 -13.02 -34.35
CA ARG A 423 6.57 -11.82 -34.91
C ARG A 423 8.09 -11.97 -35.07
N PRO A 424 8.70 -11.43 -36.13
CA PRO A 424 10.15 -11.39 -36.27
C PRO A 424 10.73 -10.37 -35.29
N GLU A 425 11.81 -10.72 -34.59
CA GLU A 425 12.50 -9.77 -33.71
C GLU A 425 13.37 -8.82 -34.55
N SER A 426 13.39 -7.53 -34.21
CA SER A 426 14.03 -6.47 -35.00
C SER A 426 15.55 -6.33 -34.78
N SER A 427 16.20 -7.33 -34.17
CA SER A 427 17.60 -7.26 -33.71
C SER A 427 18.51 -8.37 -34.23
N ASP A 428 17.98 -9.44 -34.83
CA ASP A 428 18.80 -10.48 -35.46
C ASP A 428 19.18 -10.04 -36.89
N ALA A 429 20.10 -9.10 -36.97
CA ALA A 429 20.70 -8.62 -38.23
C ALA A 429 21.72 -9.61 -38.83
N ASP A 430 21.76 -10.86 -38.33
CA ASP A 430 22.77 -11.85 -38.69
C ASP A 430 22.14 -13.15 -39.24
N GLY A 431 22.15 -13.28 -40.57
CA GLY A 431 22.47 -14.58 -41.19
C GLY A 431 21.38 -15.46 -41.82
N PHE A 432 20.06 -15.22 -41.70
CA PHE A 432 19.05 -16.12 -42.31
C PHE A 432 17.87 -15.43 -43.01
N ALA A 433 18.00 -15.23 -44.33
CA ALA A 433 16.99 -14.60 -45.21
C ALA A 433 15.78 -15.49 -45.58
N ASP A 434 15.64 -16.69 -45.00
CA ASP A 434 14.78 -17.77 -45.50
C ASP A 434 13.60 -18.15 -44.57
N ARG A 435 13.24 -17.26 -43.61
CA ARG A 435 12.05 -17.48 -42.75
C ARG A 435 10.83 -16.72 -43.26
N PHE A 436 9.68 -17.38 -43.26
CA PHE A 436 8.39 -16.75 -43.52
C PHE A 436 8.08 -15.69 -42.43
N ARG A 437 7.98 -14.41 -42.82
CA ARG A 437 8.12 -13.27 -41.89
C ARG A 437 6.95 -13.10 -40.91
N TYR A 438 5.71 -13.35 -41.34
CA TYR A 438 4.50 -13.12 -40.55
C TYR A 438 3.79 -14.45 -40.35
N THR A 439 3.78 -15.00 -39.14
CA THR A 439 3.22 -16.33 -38.86
C THR A 439 2.33 -16.34 -37.62
N PHE A 440 1.44 -17.31 -37.54
CA PHE A 440 0.65 -17.61 -36.34
C PHE A 440 0.50 -19.12 -36.15
N GLU A 441 0.23 -19.51 -34.91
CA GLU A 441 0.15 -20.90 -34.47
C GLU A 441 -1.18 -21.14 -33.78
N LEU A 442 -1.92 -22.15 -34.23
CA LEU A 442 -3.11 -22.67 -33.57
C LEU A 442 -2.76 -23.95 -32.81
N TYR A 443 -2.98 -23.91 -31.49
CA TYR A 443 -2.82 -25.05 -30.59
C TYR A 443 -4.20 -25.61 -30.30
N LEU A 444 -4.42 -26.89 -30.61
CA LEU A 444 -5.70 -27.55 -30.39
C LEU A 444 -5.71 -28.31 -29.05
N THR A 445 -6.90 -28.57 -28.52
CA THR A 445 -7.14 -29.46 -27.36
C THR A 445 -6.55 -30.86 -27.52
N SER A 446 -6.31 -31.30 -28.76
CA SER A 446 -5.67 -32.57 -29.12
C SER A 446 -4.13 -32.57 -29.12
N ASP A 447 -3.47 -31.54 -28.55
CA ASP A 447 -2.01 -31.34 -28.54
C ASP A 447 -1.38 -31.22 -29.95
N LYS A 448 -2.22 -31.06 -30.99
CA LYS A 448 -1.82 -30.76 -32.37
C LYS A 448 -1.59 -29.26 -32.54
N VAL A 449 -0.52 -28.90 -33.24
CA VAL A 449 -0.18 -27.51 -33.58
C VAL A 449 -0.22 -27.32 -35.09
N HIS A 450 -0.89 -26.25 -35.53
CA HIS A 450 -0.94 -25.84 -36.93
C HIS A 450 -0.31 -24.45 -37.10
N GLN A 451 0.76 -24.38 -37.89
CA GLN A 451 1.45 -23.13 -38.21
C GLN A 451 1.00 -22.60 -39.57
N PHE A 452 0.61 -21.33 -39.58
CA PHE A 452 0.17 -20.57 -40.75
C PHE A 452 1.02 -19.31 -40.95
N GLY A 453 1.08 -18.82 -42.18
CA GLY A 453 1.77 -17.60 -42.57
C GLY A 453 0.88 -16.69 -43.44
N ALA A 454 1.05 -15.38 -43.26
CA ALA A 454 0.40 -14.33 -44.06
C ALA A 454 1.46 -13.48 -44.80
N GLU A 455 1.13 -12.96 -45.99
CA GLU A 455 2.09 -12.20 -46.80
C GLU A 455 2.42 -10.81 -46.20
N THR A 456 1.48 -10.21 -45.45
CA THR A 456 1.59 -8.86 -44.87
C THR A 456 1.28 -8.84 -43.37
N ALA A 457 1.78 -7.82 -42.66
CA ALA A 457 1.49 -7.60 -41.25
C ALA A 457 -0.01 -7.32 -40.99
N GLU A 458 -0.63 -6.53 -41.87
CA GLU A 458 -2.08 -6.25 -41.83
C GLU A 458 -2.91 -7.51 -42.07
N GLY A 459 -2.50 -8.35 -43.02
CA GLY A 459 -3.13 -9.65 -43.28
C GLY A 459 -2.98 -10.60 -42.09
N LEU A 460 -1.81 -10.64 -41.44
CA LEU A 460 -1.61 -11.38 -40.20
C LEU A 460 -2.59 -10.92 -39.13
N HIS A 461 -2.67 -9.61 -38.87
CA HIS A 461 -3.56 -9.04 -37.86
C HIS A 461 -5.04 -9.32 -38.17
N ALA A 462 -5.47 -9.15 -39.43
CA ALA A 462 -6.84 -9.44 -39.86
C ALA A 462 -7.21 -10.91 -39.63
N TRP A 463 -6.35 -11.85 -40.03
CA TRP A 463 -6.55 -13.28 -39.80
C TRP A 463 -6.57 -13.64 -38.32
N THR A 464 -5.61 -13.15 -37.53
CA THR A 464 -5.54 -13.47 -36.09
C THR A 464 -6.69 -12.83 -35.30
N SER A 465 -7.13 -11.62 -35.69
CA SER A 465 -8.30 -10.96 -35.10
C SER A 465 -9.59 -11.72 -35.44
N ALA A 466 -9.78 -12.15 -36.69
CA ALA A 466 -10.94 -12.92 -37.10
C ALA A 466 -11.01 -14.29 -36.39
N ILE A 467 -9.94 -15.08 -36.46
CA ILE A 467 -9.88 -16.40 -35.81
C ILE A 467 -10.02 -16.26 -34.29
N GLY A 468 -9.40 -15.25 -33.68
CA GLY A 468 -9.56 -14.94 -32.26
C GLY A 468 -11.03 -14.64 -31.89
N LYS A 469 -11.73 -13.77 -32.64
CA LYS A 469 -13.14 -13.43 -32.39
C LYS A 469 -14.10 -14.62 -32.59
N ALA A 470 -13.77 -15.59 -33.45
CA ALA A 470 -14.59 -16.80 -33.60
C ALA A 470 -14.26 -17.90 -32.57
N ALA A 471 -13.07 -17.88 -31.95
CA ALA A 471 -12.65 -18.86 -30.94
C ALA A 471 -12.82 -18.38 -29.47
N THR A 472 -13.28 -17.15 -29.24
CA THR A 472 -13.34 -16.53 -27.90
C THR A 472 -14.68 -15.82 -27.63
N PRO A 473 -15.09 -15.64 -26.36
CA PRO A 473 -16.29 -14.88 -26.01
C PRO A 473 -16.14 -13.38 -26.31
N LEU A 474 -17.28 -12.67 -26.40
CA LEU A 474 -17.38 -11.23 -26.69
C LEU A 474 -16.49 -10.37 -25.79
N SER A 475 -16.24 -10.81 -24.55
CA SER A 475 -15.35 -10.18 -23.57
C SER A 475 -13.92 -9.95 -24.08
N CYS A 476 -13.47 -10.73 -25.07
CA CYS A 476 -12.13 -10.65 -25.65
C CYS A 476 -12.06 -9.73 -26.88
N HIS A 477 -13.18 -9.50 -27.58
CA HIS A 477 -13.18 -8.91 -28.94
C HIS A 477 -12.55 -7.51 -28.99
N CYS A 478 -12.78 -6.69 -27.95
CA CYS A 478 -12.20 -5.34 -27.82
C CYS A 478 -10.67 -5.34 -27.66
N LEU A 479 -10.09 -6.45 -27.20
CA LEU A 479 -8.63 -6.61 -27.07
C LEU A 479 -8.04 -7.14 -28.37
N LEU A 480 -8.80 -7.99 -29.09
CA LEU A 480 -8.41 -8.64 -30.35
C LEU A 480 -8.55 -7.75 -31.60
N THR A 481 -9.24 -6.60 -31.54
CA THR A 481 -9.16 -5.57 -32.60
C THR A 481 -7.79 -4.90 -32.64
N ARG A 482 -7.07 -4.89 -31.52
CA ARG A 482 -5.71 -4.39 -31.41
C ARG A 482 -4.72 -5.54 -31.53
N GLU A 483 -3.48 -5.20 -31.87
CA GLU A 483 -2.37 -6.14 -31.86
C GLU A 483 -2.21 -6.86 -30.50
N PHE A 484 -2.10 -8.19 -30.53
CA PHE A 484 -1.88 -9.05 -29.38
C PHE A 484 -0.84 -10.13 -29.71
N GLU A 485 -0.16 -10.67 -28.69
CA GLU A 485 0.84 -11.73 -28.87
C GLU A 485 0.24 -13.13 -28.73
N ARG A 486 -0.72 -13.33 -27.82
CA ARG A 486 -1.38 -14.62 -27.59
C ARG A 486 -2.78 -14.46 -27.01
N VAL A 487 -3.70 -15.34 -27.42
CA VAL A 487 -5.02 -15.51 -26.78
C VAL A 487 -5.35 -16.99 -26.61
N GLY A 488 -6.02 -17.38 -25.53
CA GLY A 488 -6.39 -18.78 -25.29
C GLY A 488 -6.99 -19.02 -23.92
N ARG A 489 -7.47 -20.24 -23.68
CA ARG A 489 -8.05 -20.64 -22.40
C ARG A 489 -6.96 -21.12 -21.44
N LEU A 490 -6.96 -20.62 -20.21
CA LEU A 490 -6.12 -21.13 -19.12
C LEU A 490 -6.95 -21.45 -17.88
N ARG A 491 -6.45 -22.39 -17.08
CA ARG A 491 -6.92 -22.64 -15.72
C ARG A 491 -6.15 -21.76 -14.75
N TYR A 492 -6.84 -21.09 -13.83
CA TYR A 492 -6.21 -20.24 -12.83
C TYR A 492 -6.75 -20.44 -11.41
N ARG A 493 -5.90 -20.18 -10.41
CA ARG A 493 -6.31 -19.94 -9.00
C ARG A 493 -5.74 -18.62 -8.51
N ALA A 494 -6.55 -17.83 -7.82
CA ALA A 494 -6.21 -16.50 -7.33
C ALA A 494 -6.26 -16.44 -5.79
N MET A 495 -5.56 -15.48 -5.19
CA MET A 495 -5.35 -15.39 -3.73
C MET A 495 -6.63 -15.41 -2.86
N LEU A 496 -7.75 -14.90 -3.38
CA LEU A 496 -9.04 -14.88 -2.65
C LEU A 496 -9.76 -16.24 -2.61
N ASP A 497 -9.43 -17.17 -3.51
CA ASP A 497 -9.95 -18.53 -3.56
C ASP A 497 -8.85 -19.51 -4.04
N PRO A 498 -7.85 -19.81 -3.20
CA PRO A 498 -6.70 -20.62 -3.59
C PRO A 498 -7.03 -22.11 -3.70
N ARG A 499 -8.25 -22.52 -3.31
CA ARG A 499 -8.69 -23.93 -3.30
C ARG A 499 -9.38 -24.37 -4.59
N ARG A 500 -9.84 -23.43 -5.42
CA ARG A 500 -10.63 -23.73 -6.61
C ARG A 500 -9.94 -23.26 -7.89
N TRP A 501 -9.69 -24.19 -8.80
CA TRP A 501 -9.34 -23.88 -10.18
C TRP A 501 -10.57 -23.32 -10.92
N LYS A 502 -10.36 -22.22 -11.66
CA LYS A 502 -11.34 -21.58 -12.54
C LYS A 502 -10.82 -21.58 -13.97
N GLU A 503 -11.70 -21.64 -14.96
CA GLU A 503 -11.34 -21.48 -16.37
C GLU A 503 -11.69 -20.08 -16.85
N ALA A 504 -10.77 -19.45 -17.59
CA ALA A 504 -10.96 -18.15 -18.20
C ALA A 504 -10.15 -18.08 -19.51
N TYR A 505 -10.52 -17.14 -20.38
CA TYR A 505 -9.71 -16.74 -21.52
C TYR A 505 -8.69 -15.72 -21.06
N PHE A 506 -7.47 -15.82 -21.57
CA PHE A 506 -6.40 -14.89 -21.31
C PHE A 506 -5.98 -14.24 -22.62
N VAL A 507 -5.77 -12.92 -22.60
CA VAL A 507 -5.21 -12.17 -23.73
C VAL A 507 -3.91 -11.52 -23.28
N LEU A 508 -2.81 -11.88 -23.94
CA LEU A 508 -1.52 -11.22 -23.78
C LEU A 508 -1.41 -10.07 -24.78
N GLN A 509 -1.24 -8.85 -24.26
CA GLN A 509 -1.01 -7.64 -25.06
C GLN A 509 0.14 -6.82 -24.47
N LYS A 510 1.28 -6.81 -25.17
CA LYS A 510 2.56 -6.18 -24.82
C LYS A 510 3.14 -6.68 -23.51
N SER A 511 2.70 -6.12 -22.39
CA SER A 511 3.12 -6.49 -21.03
C SER A 511 1.95 -6.55 -20.05
N ASN A 512 0.71 -6.54 -20.55
CA ASN A 512 -0.49 -6.74 -19.75
C ASN A 512 -1.12 -8.07 -20.14
N LEU A 513 -1.45 -8.88 -19.13
CA LEU A 513 -2.15 -10.14 -19.29
C LEU A 513 -3.58 -9.94 -18.74
N PHE A 514 -4.54 -9.89 -19.65
CA PHE A 514 -5.95 -9.66 -19.34
C PHE A 514 -6.63 -10.99 -19.01
N VAL A 515 -7.43 -11.02 -17.94
CA VAL A 515 -8.24 -12.18 -17.54
C VAL A 515 -9.67 -11.93 -18.00
N CYS A 516 -10.16 -12.71 -18.96
CA CYS A 516 -11.51 -12.61 -19.53
C CYS A 516 -12.35 -13.82 -19.08
N PRO A 517 -13.51 -13.61 -18.42
CA PRO A 517 -14.36 -14.72 -17.99
C PRO A 517 -14.92 -15.48 -19.20
N GLN A 518 -15.34 -16.72 -18.99
CA GLN A 518 -16.00 -17.52 -20.01
C GLN A 518 -17.41 -17.02 -20.37
N ASN A 519 -18.01 -16.21 -19.49
CA ASN A 519 -19.28 -15.50 -19.74
C ASN A 519 -19.02 -14.21 -20.53
N ASP A 520 -20.02 -13.71 -21.27
CA ASP A 520 -19.99 -12.43 -22.01
C ASP A 520 -19.96 -11.15 -21.13
N GLY A 521 -19.25 -11.20 -20.00
CA GLY A 521 -19.01 -10.08 -19.10
C GLY A 521 -17.77 -9.27 -19.48
N ALA A 522 -17.43 -8.31 -18.62
CA ALA A 522 -16.16 -7.59 -18.68
C ALA A 522 -14.96 -8.52 -18.42
N ALA A 523 -13.75 -8.12 -18.84
CA ALA A 523 -12.53 -8.70 -18.29
C ALA A 523 -12.52 -8.56 -16.74
N GLU A 524 -12.20 -9.65 -16.04
CA GLU A 524 -12.24 -9.75 -14.58
C GLU A 524 -11.06 -9.03 -13.89
N ASP A 525 -9.85 -9.14 -14.44
CA ASP A 525 -8.62 -8.55 -13.87
C ASP A 525 -7.57 -8.28 -14.97
N ILE A 526 -6.54 -7.49 -14.64
CA ILE A 526 -5.40 -7.19 -15.52
C ILE A 526 -4.11 -7.34 -14.72
N ILE A 527 -3.26 -8.28 -15.12
CA ILE A 527 -1.95 -8.53 -14.50
C ILE A 527 -0.88 -7.78 -15.29
N ASN A 528 -0.13 -6.88 -14.66
CA ASN A 528 0.98 -6.19 -15.32
C ASN A 528 2.28 -7.00 -15.17
N LEU A 529 2.76 -7.57 -16.27
CA LEU A 529 3.88 -8.51 -16.28
C LEU A 529 5.22 -7.87 -15.92
N LYS A 530 5.37 -6.54 -16.08
CA LYS A 530 6.55 -5.79 -15.64
C LYS A 530 6.60 -5.59 -14.12
N ARG A 531 5.45 -5.68 -13.41
CA ARG A 531 5.34 -5.55 -11.95
C ARG A 531 5.40 -6.88 -11.19
N LEU A 532 5.68 -7.98 -11.92
CA LEU A 532 5.86 -9.28 -11.33
C LEU A 532 7.14 -9.32 -10.49
N GLN A 533 6.98 -9.70 -9.22
CA GLN A 533 8.08 -9.95 -8.28
C GLN A 533 8.62 -11.36 -8.43
N GLU A 534 7.78 -12.28 -8.89
CA GLU A 534 8.12 -13.68 -9.14
C GLU A 534 7.43 -14.16 -10.42
N LEU A 535 8.17 -14.93 -11.20
CA LEU A 535 7.73 -15.68 -12.37
C LEU A 535 8.42 -17.06 -12.32
N SER A 536 7.81 -18.01 -11.64
CA SER A 536 8.42 -19.33 -11.39
C SER A 536 7.54 -20.46 -11.92
N VAL A 537 8.15 -21.60 -12.26
CA VAL A 537 7.42 -22.83 -12.63
C VAL A 537 7.42 -23.76 -11.42
N ALA A 538 6.23 -24.06 -10.94
CA ALA A 538 5.96 -25.03 -9.89
C ALA A 538 5.39 -26.33 -10.49
N TRP A 539 5.44 -27.39 -9.69
CA TRP A 539 4.91 -28.71 -10.04
C TRP A 539 3.87 -29.10 -9.00
N GLU A 540 2.72 -29.57 -9.45
CA GLU A 540 1.67 -30.13 -8.59
C GLU A 540 1.39 -31.57 -9.03
N GLU A 541 1.46 -32.51 -8.09
CA GLU A 541 1.14 -33.91 -8.36
C GLU A 541 -0.39 -34.04 -8.44
N GLY A 542 -0.87 -34.40 -9.63
CA GLY A 542 -2.29 -34.67 -9.84
C GLY A 542 -2.71 -35.99 -9.19
N GLN A 543 -4.03 -36.19 -9.06
CA GLN A 543 -4.62 -37.42 -8.50
C GLN A 543 -4.21 -38.71 -9.26
N ASN A 544 -3.70 -38.58 -10.49
CA ASN A 544 -3.20 -39.68 -11.33
C ASN A 544 -1.66 -39.80 -11.36
N HIS A 545 -0.93 -39.24 -10.39
CA HIS A 545 0.55 -39.11 -10.38
C HIS A 545 1.17 -38.30 -11.55
N GLU A 546 0.37 -37.74 -12.46
CA GLU A 546 0.85 -36.82 -13.47
C GLU A 546 1.34 -35.50 -12.83
N LYS A 547 2.63 -35.19 -13.04
CA LYS A 547 3.22 -33.91 -12.64
C LYS A 547 2.74 -32.82 -13.58
N ASN A 548 1.86 -31.96 -13.08
CA ASN A 548 1.32 -30.85 -13.84
C ASN A 548 2.17 -29.59 -13.64
N GLU A 549 2.62 -29.02 -14.75
CA GLU A 549 3.37 -27.76 -14.78
C GLU A 549 2.42 -26.58 -14.47
N ILE A 550 2.82 -25.73 -13.53
CA ILE A 550 2.06 -24.56 -13.06
C ILE A 550 2.97 -23.34 -13.12
N LEU A 551 2.50 -22.26 -13.75
CA LEU A 551 3.19 -20.98 -13.79
C LEU A 551 2.71 -20.10 -12.64
N VAL A 552 3.60 -19.70 -11.75
CA VAL A 552 3.32 -18.85 -10.59
C VAL A 552 3.69 -17.41 -10.92
N LEU A 553 2.72 -16.49 -10.76
CA LEU A 553 2.86 -15.06 -10.99
C LEU A 553 2.59 -14.32 -9.66
N VAL A 554 3.51 -13.47 -9.21
CA VAL A 554 3.31 -12.64 -8.00
C VAL A 554 3.32 -11.15 -8.35
N GLU A 555 2.16 -10.49 -8.33
CA GLU A 555 2.03 -9.05 -8.52
C GLU A 555 1.51 -8.37 -7.25
N LYS A 556 2.27 -7.41 -6.70
CA LYS A 556 1.91 -6.58 -5.53
C LYS A 556 1.33 -7.38 -4.33
N GLY A 557 1.84 -8.60 -4.13
CA GLY A 557 1.42 -9.51 -3.05
C GLY A 557 0.26 -10.44 -3.42
N ARG A 558 -0.40 -10.26 -4.56
CA ARG A 558 -1.34 -11.23 -5.14
C ARG A 558 -0.54 -12.35 -5.80
N THR A 559 -0.91 -13.60 -5.54
CA THR A 559 -0.36 -14.76 -6.26
C THR A 559 -1.43 -15.34 -7.19
N PHE A 560 -1.11 -15.44 -8.47
CA PHE A 560 -1.86 -16.22 -9.45
C PHE A 560 -1.07 -17.47 -9.78
N HIS A 561 -1.76 -18.59 -9.97
CA HIS A 561 -1.17 -19.78 -10.56
C HIS A 561 -1.94 -20.09 -11.83
N LEU A 562 -1.24 -20.25 -12.95
CA LEU A 562 -1.79 -20.55 -14.26
C LEU A 562 -1.40 -21.97 -14.68
N ARG A 563 -2.32 -22.69 -15.31
CA ARG A 563 -2.11 -24.02 -15.88
C ARG A 563 -2.67 -24.04 -17.30
N GLY A 564 -1.86 -24.50 -18.25
CA GLY A 564 -2.26 -24.68 -19.65
C GLY A 564 -3.27 -25.80 -19.82
N VAL A 565 -3.94 -25.84 -20.97
CA VAL A 565 -4.85 -26.94 -21.34
C VAL A 565 -4.06 -28.20 -21.70
N GLY A 566 -2.90 -28.03 -22.32
CA GLY A 566 -1.94 -29.08 -22.66
C GLY A 566 -0.50 -28.62 -22.49
N ARG A 567 0.46 -29.53 -22.72
CA ARG A 567 1.89 -29.24 -22.48
C ARG A 567 2.49 -28.28 -23.50
N ALA A 568 2.13 -28.42 -24.78
CA ALA A 568 2.58 -27.51 -25.83
C ALA A 568 2.06 -26.07 -25.58
N ASP A 569 0.77 -25.95 -25.26
CA ASP A 569 0.12 -24.70 -24.87
C ASP A 569 0.81 -24.05 -23.64
N PHE A 570 1.04 -24.80 -22.56
CA PHE A 570 1.73 -24.32 -21.37
C PHE A 570 3.14 -23.77 -21.68
N SER A 571 3.94 -24.52 -22.43
CA SER A 571 5.32 -24.11 -22.79
C SER A 571 5.34 -22.79 -23.55
N SER A 572 4.39 -22.60 -24.47
CA SER A 572 4.31 -21.40 -25.30
C SER A 572 3.76 -20.19 -24.52
N TRP A 573 2.77 -20.38 -23.64
CA TRP A 573 2.35 -19.34 -22.68
C TRP A 573 3.48 -18.91 -21.76
N HIS A 574 4.22 -19.87 -21.19
CA HIS A 574 5.35 -19.59 -20.31
C HIS A 574 6.46 -18.80 -21.02
N SER A 575 6.80 -19.17 -22.25
CA SER A 575 7.74 -18.43 -23.10
C SER A 575 7.29 -16.98 -23.32
N ASP A 576 6.04 -16.77 -23.74
CA ASP A 576 5.58 -15.44 -24.14
C ASP A 576 5.28 -14.54 -22.93
N ILE A 577 4.77 -15.07 -21.82
CA ILE A 577 4.64 -14.35 -20.54
C ILE A 577 6.02 -13.94 -20.01
N ARG A 578 7.04 -14.83 -20.10
CA ARG A 578 8.42 -14.49 -19.73
C ARG A 578 8.98 -13.39 -20.62
N ARG A 579 8.76 -13.46 -21.94
CA ARG A 579 9.19 -12.43 -22.91
C ARG A 579 8.53 -11.07 -22.61
N ALA A 580 7.23 -11.07 -22.37
CA ALA A 580 6.43 -9.87 -22.10
C ALA A 580 6.73 -9.22 -20.73
N GLY A 581 7.11 -10.02 -19.73
CA GLY A 581 7.63 -9.55 -18.44
C GLY A 581 9.12 -9.24 -18.41
N GLY A 582 9.88 -9.62 -19.45
CA GLY A 582 11.33 -9.41 -19.55
C GLY A 582 11.72 -7.97 -19.91
N GLY A 583 12.89 -7.52 -19.48
CA GLY A 583 13.40 -6.16 -19.68
C GLY A 583 14.06 -5.89 -21.05
N LYS A 584 13.44 -6.27 -22.17
CA LYS A 584 14.05 -6.10 -23.51
C LYS A 584 14.28 -4.63 -23.95
N GLY A 585 13.51 -3.69 -23.41
CA GLY A 585 13.63 -2.26 -23.72
C GLY A 585 14.54 -1.54 -22.73
N ASN A 586 15.20 -0.49 -23.18
CA ASN A 586 16.15 0.30 -22.38
C ASN A 586 15.52 1.63 -21.87
N ALA A 587 14.29 1.93 -22.27
CA ALA A 587 13.47 2.99 -21.70
C ALA A 587 13.06 2.66 -20.24
N LEU A 588 13.01 3.68 -19.38
CA LEU A 588 12.75 3.53 -17.94
C LEU A 588 11.38 2.86 -17.63
N ARG A 589 10.37 3.10 -18.47
CA ARG A 589 9.02 2.51 -18.35
C ARG A 589 8.93 1.04 -18.75
N GLU A 590 9.96 0.52 -19.41
CA GLU A 590 9.99 -0.85 -19.98
C GLU A 590 10.82 -1.81 -19.12
N GLN A 591 11.45 -1.28 -18.06
CA GLN A 591 12.13 -2.04 -17.02
C GLN A 591 11.15 -2.87 -16.19
N GLN A 592 11.67 -3.94 -15.58
CA GLN A 592 10.95 -4.67 -14.54
C GLN A 592 10.87 -3.82 -13.26
N LEU A 593 9.71 -3.73 -12.65
CA LEU A 593 9.40 -2.83 -11.53
C LEU A 593 9.17 -3.61 -10.23
N SER A 594 9.75 -3.10 -9.14
CA SER A 594 9.54 -3.62 -7.79
C SER A 594 8.18 -3.20 -7.21
N ARG A 595 7.91 -3.60 -5.95
CA ARG A 595 6.67 -3.27 -5.22
C ARG A 595 6.35 -1.77 -5.23
N ASN A 596 7.40 -0.95 -5.20
CA ASN A 596 7.35 0.50 -5.06
C ASN A 596 7.25 1.25 -6.41
N ASP A 597 7.01 0.54 -7.52
CA ASP A 597 7.00 1.10 -8.89
C ASP A 597 8.35 1.77 -9.27
N ILE A 598 9.46 1.11 -8.96
CA ILE A 598 10.86 1.50 -9.26
C ILE A 598 11.55 0.33 -9.99
N PRO A 599 12.45 0.55 -10.97
CA PRO A 599 13.19 -0.54 -11.62
C PRO A 599 13.92 -1.46 -10.63
N ILE A 600 13.79 -2.77 -10.80
CA ILE A 600 14.38 -3.78 -9.89
C ILE A 600 15.90 -3.65 -9.83
N ILE A 601 16.57 -3.35 -10.96
CA ILE A 601 18.01 -3.05 -10.97
C ILE A 601 18.39 -1.90 -10.02
N VAL A 602 17.58 -0.82 -9.98
CA VAL A 602 17.81 0.32 -9.09
C VAL A 602 17.54 -0.07 -7.64
N ASP A 603 16.41 -0.74 -7.37
CA ASP A 603 15.99 -1.15 -6.02
C ASP A 603 17.00 -2.16 -5.40
N SER A 604 17.42 -3.17 -6.16
CA SER A 604 18.40 -4.18 -5.74
C SER A 604 19.80 -3.60 -5.53
N CYS A 605 20.29 -2.74 -6.43
CA CYS A 605 21.58 -2.09 -6.24
C CYS A 605 21.56 -1.15 -5.02
N ILE A 606 20.50 -0.33 -4.87
CA ILE A 606 20.33 0.54 -3.70
C ILE A 606 20.26 -0.28 -2.42
N ALA A 607 19.51 -1.39 -2.39
CA ALA A 607 19.41 -2.25 -1.20
C ALA A 607 20.76 -2.85 -0.81
N PHE A 608 21.49 -3.43 -1.78
CA PHE A 608 22.82 -4.01 -1.56
C PHE A 608 23.83 -2.96 -1.05
N ILE A 609 23.89 -1.80 -1.70
CA ILE A 609 24.80 -0.71 -1.32
C ILE A 609 24.41 -0.11 0.03
N THR A 610 23.12 -0.02 0.35
CA THR A 610 22.63 0.45 1.66
C THR A 610 23.01 -0.54 2.77
N GLN A 611 22.91 -1.85 2.52
CA GLN A 611 23.18 -2.88 3.51
C GLN A 611 24.68 -3.09 3.79
N TYR A 612 25.52 -2.99 2.75
CA TYR A 612 26.94 -3.39 2.83
C TYR A 612 27.94 -2.29 2.46
N GLY A 613 27.52 -1.27 1.71
CA GLY A 613 28.40 -0.26 1.14
C GLY A 613 28.51 1.06 1.91
N LEU A 614 27.60 1.37 2.85
CA LEU A 614 27.55 2.72 3.46
C LEU A 614 28.77 3.11 4.29
N GLY A 615 29.55 2.15 4.79
CA GLY A 615 30.85 2.37 5.43
C GLY A 615 32.07 2.31 4.48
N HIS A 616 31.88 1.99 3.20
CA HIS A 616 32.97 1.76 2.26
C HIS A 616 33.58 3.08 1.77
N GLU A 617 34.85 3.30 2.08
CA GLU A 617 35.57 4.53 1.71
C GLU A 617 35.59 4.73 0.19
N GLY A 618 35.19 5.92 -0.28
CA GLY A 618 35.17 6.25 -1.70
C GLY A 618 34.08 5.52 -2.49
N ILE A 619 33.01 5.05 -1.83
CA ILE A 619 31.79 4.54 -2.46
C ILE A 619 31.32 5.45 -3.62
N TYR A 620 30.89 4.88 -4.74
CA TYR A 620 30.60 5.57 -6.02
C TYR A 620 31.79 6.28 -6.72
N ARG A 621 32.90 6.58 -6.03
CA ARG A 621 34.10 7.18 -6.63
C ARG A 621 35.07 6.12 -7.15
N LYS A 622 35.26 5.02 -6.41
CA LYS A 622 36.00 3.83 -6.86
C LYS A 622 35.20 3.12 -7.96
N ASN A 623 35.88 2.72 -9.02
CA ASN A 623 35.28 2.01 -10.15
C ASN A 623 35.54 0.51 -10.04
N GLY A 624 34.59 -0.30 -10.50
CA GLY A 624 34.69 -1.76 -10.57
C GLY A 624 35.41 -2.25 -11.83
N ALA A 625 35.45 -3.57 -12.01
CA ALA A 625 36.05 -4.16 -13.21
C ALA A 625 35.07 -4.09 -14.40
N ALA A 626 35.46 -3.41 -15.48
CA ALA A 626 34.59 -3.15 -16.62
C ALA A 626 33.96 -4.42 -17.24
N SER A 627 34.67 -5.56 -17.21
CA SER A 627 34.17 -6.87 -17.63
C SER A 627 33.05 -7.39 -16.72
N ARG A 628 33.24 -7.36 -15.40
CA ARG A 628 32.24 -7.79 -14.41
C ARG A 628 31.00 -6.88 -14.43
N ILE A 629 31.20 -5.57 -14.54
CA ILE A 629 30.12 -4.58 -14.70
C ILE A 629 29.30 -4.87 -15.96
N LYS A 630 29.95 -5.21 -17.09
CA LYS A 630 29.24 -5.57 -18.33
C LYS A 630 28.41 -6.83 -18.15
N LEU A 631 28.98 -7.90 -17.59
CA LEU A 631 28.27 -9.17 -17.32
C LEU A 631 27.07 -8.96 -16.40
N LEU A 632 27.25 -8.28 -15.26
CA LEU A 632 26.17 -8.02 -14.31
C LEU A 632 25.05 -7.14 -14.91
N MET A 633 25.41 -6.17 -15.78
CA MET A 633 24.43 -5.37 -16.52
C MET A 633 23.66 -6.20 -17.56
N GLU A 634 24.30 -7.17 -18.21
CA GLU A 634 23.66 -8.11 -19.14
C GLU A 634 22.71 -9.07 -18.41
N GLU A 635 23.07 -9.54 -17.22
CA GLU A 635 22.19 -10.33 -16.34
C GLU A 635 20.94 -9.54 -15.92
N PHE A 636 21.10 -8.31 -15.46
CA PHE A 636 19.96 -7.44 -15.12
C PHE A 636 19.07 -7.10 -16.33
N ARG A 637 19.65 -6.90 -17.52
CA ARG A 637 18.89 -6.68 -18.76
C ARG A 637 18.12 -7.93 -19.21
N LYS A 638 18.66 -9.12 -18.94
CA LYS A 638 18.02 -10.41 -19.25
C LYS A 638 16.81 -10.68 -18.35
N ASP A 639 17.00 -10.74 -17.04
CA ASP A 639 15.91 -10.82 -16.06
C ASP A 639 16.36 -10.32 -14.67
N ALA A 640 16.08 -9.05 -14.36
CA ALA A 640 16.48 -8.41 -13.11
C ALA A 640 15.88 -9.06 -11.84
N ARG A 641 14.82 -9.88 -11.97
CA ARG A 641 14.20 -10.62 -10.85
C ARG A 641 15.04 -11.81 -10.39
N ASP A 642 15.81 -12.41 -11.30
CA ASP A 642 16.64 -13.57 -11.01
C ASP A 642 18.00 -13.19 -10.40
N VAL A 643 18.46 -11.95 -10.64
CA VAL A 643 19.73 -11.42 -10.10
C VAL A 643 19.65 -11.22 -8.59
N LYS A 644 20.49 -11.95 -7.84
CA LYS A 644 20.55 -11.92 -6.37
C LYS A 644 21.94 -11.50 -5.92
N LEU A 645 22.12 -10.20 -5.69
CA LEU A 645 23.36 -9.62 -5.20
C LEU A 645 23.73 -10.17 -3.82
N ARG A 646 25.00 -10.58 -3.65
CA ARG A 646 25.55 -11.22 -2.44
C ARG A 646 26.99 -10.77 -2.21
N ILE A 647 27.36 -10.57 -0.95
CA ILE A 647 28.77 -10.44 -0.54
C ILE A 647 29.52 -11.71 -0.94
N GLY A 648 30.75 -11.56 -1.40
CA GLY A 648 31.61 -12.65 -1.89
C GLY A 648 31.49 -12.83 -3.39
N ASP A 649 30.26 -12.93 -3.90
CA ASP A 649 29.97 -13.09 -5.33
C ASP A 649 30.06 -11.75 -6.10
N HIS A 650 29.69 -10.64 -5.46
CA HIS A 650 29.60 -9.30 -6.07
C HIS A 650 30.40 -8.26 -5.27
N PHE A 651 31.20 -7.44 -5.96
CA PHE A 651 31.94 -6.33 -5.36
C PHE A 651 31.07 -5.06 -5.26
N ILE A 652 31.32 -4.23 -4.25
CA ILE A 652 30.55 -3.00 -4.00
C ILE A 652 30.75 -2.01 -5.15
N GLU A 653 31.99 -1.89 -5.64
CA GLU A 653 32.37 -1.03 -6.76
C GLU A 653 31.61 -1.40 -8.04
N ASP A 654 31.57 -2.70 -8.38
CA ASP A 654 30.86 -3.18 -9.56
C ASP A 654 29.36 -2.82 -9.50
N VAL A 655 28.71 -3.00 -8.34
CA VAL A 655 27.30 -2.66 -8.14
C VAL A 655 27.06 -1.14 -8.18
N THR A 656 27.97 -0.33 -7.62
CA THR A 656 27.89 1.14 -7.71
C THR A 656 28.04 1.65 -9.14
N ASP A 657 28.87 0.99 -9.96
CA ASP A 657 29.03 1.30 -11.37
C ASP A 657 27.85 0.85 -12.22
N VAL A 658 27.28 -0.34 -11.97
CA VAL A 658 26.03 -0.79 -12.62
C VAL A 658 24.90 0.22 -12.35
N LEU A 659 24.75 0.74 -11.13
CA LEU A 659 23.73 1.74 -10.81
C LEU A 659 23.96 3.07 -11.56
N LYS A 660 25.19 3.60 -11.59
CA LYS A 660 25.52 4.81 -12.38
C LYS A 660 25.29 4.58 -13.87
N ARG A 661 25.76 3.44 -14.38
CA ARG A 661 25.67 3.04 -15.79
C ARG A 661 24.23 2.89 -16.27
N PHE A 662 23.35 2.33 -15.44
CA PHE A 662 21.92 2.26 -15.73
C PHE A 662 21.32 3.65 -16.04
N PHE A 663 21.48 4.64 -15.15
CA PHE A 663 20.95 5.99 -15.40
C PHE A 663 21.58 6.68 -16.62
N ARG A 664 22.86 6.39 -16.89
CA ARG A 664 23.59 6.93 -18.05
C ARG A 664 23.18 6.28 -19.38
N GLU A 665 22.77 5.01 -19.37
CA GLU A 665 22.46 4.27 -20.60
C GLU A 665 20.97 4.27 -20.98
N ILE A 666 20.01 4.52 -20.08
CA ILE A 666 18.55 4.53 -20.41
C ILE A 666 18.18 5.52 -21.53
N ASP A 667 17.17 5.20 -22.34
CA ASP A 667 16.84 5.93 -23.59
C ASP A 667 16.48 7.42 -23.42
N ASP A 668 15.93 7.80 -22.26
CA ASP A 668 15.63 9.17 -21.85
C ASP A 668 16.07 9.33 -20.38
N PRO A 669 16.82 10.38 -20.01
CA PRO A 669 17.29 10.57 -18.64
C PRO A 669 16.12 10.60 -17.65
N VAL A 670 16.37 10.18 -16.39
CA VAL A 670 15.31 10.09 -15.36
C VAL A 670 14.60 11.42 -15.11
N VAL A 671 15.26 12.55 -15.36
CA VAL A 671 14.73 13.92 -15.26
C VAL A 671 14.00 14.43 -16.51
N MET A 672 13.93 13.61 -17.56
CA MET A 672 13.48 13.88 -18.94
C MET A 672 14.31 14.92 -19.69
N ALA A 673 14.72 14.61 -20.92
CA ALA A 673 15.51 15.52 -21.76
C ALA A 673 14.77 16.84 -22.03
N ASP A 674 13.47 16.77 -22.33
CA ASP A 674 12.60 17.92 -22.62
C ASP A 674 12.51 18.93 -21.47
N LEU A 675 12.64 18.47 -20.22
CA LEU A 675 12.55 19.34 -19.04
C LEU A 675 13.90 19.96 -18.65
N ARG A 676 15.02 19.52 -19.25
CA ARG A 676 16.38 19.99 -18.92
C ARG A 676 16.55 21.53 -18.99
N PRO A 677 15.94 22.28 -19.94
CA PRO A 677 15.99 23.74 -19.92
C PRO A 677 15.35 24.34 -18.66
N LEU A 678 14.17 23.85 -18.27
CA LEU A 678 13.44 24.30 -17.08
C LEU A 678 14.20 23.99 -15.78
N TRP A 679 14.86 22.84 -15.72
CA TRP A 679 15.78 22.49 -14.63
C TRP A 679 16.95 23.47 -14.54
N ARG A 680 17.57 23.83 -15.68
CA ARG A 680 18.68 24.80 -15.75
C ARG A 680 18.24 26.21 -15.36
N GLU A 681 17.04 26.64 -15.75
CA GLU A 681 16.44 27.91 -15.32
C GLU A 681 16.20 27.93 -13.81
N ALA A 682 15.61 26.86 -13.25
CA ALA A 682 15.43 26.71 -11.82
C ALA A 682 16.77 26.79 -11.07
N ALA A 683 17.83 26.16 -11.58
CA ALA A 683 19.18 26.20 -11.00
C ALA A 683 19.77 27.62 -10.86
N LYS A 684 19.37 28.55 -11.73
CA LYS A 684 19.78 29.97 -11.71
C LYS A 684 18.99 30.82 -10.70
N MET A 685 17.83 30.34 -10.23
CA MET A 685 16.97 31.11 -9.32
C MET A 685 17.63 31.36 -7.96
N GLN A 686 17.41 32.57 -7.47
CA GLN A 686 17.69 33.03 -6.11
C GLN A 686 16.41 33.66 -5.54
N PRO A 687 16.12 33.53 -4.23
CA PRO A 687 16.82 32.77 -3.20
C PRO A 687 16.58 31.23 -3.24
N LYS A 688 17.38 30.47 -2.47
CA LYS A 688 17.37 28.98 -2.43
C LYS A 688 15.97 28.37 -2.22
N ALA A 689 15.08 28.97 -1.42
CA ALA A 689 13.75 28.41 -1.19
C ALA A 689 12.86 28.43 -2.45
N LEU A 690 12.91 29.48 -3.27
CA LEU A 690 12.16 29.52 -4.54
C LEU A 690 12.68 28.47 -5.51
N ARG A 691 14.00 28.28 -5.55
CA ARG A 691 14.65 27.22 -6.34
C ARG A 691 14.20 25.83 -5.93
N LEU A 692 14.18 25.52 -4.62
CA LEU A 692 13.67 24.25 -4.10
C LEU A 692 12.17 24.06 -4.38
N ASP A 693 11.37 25.13 -4.22
CA ASP A 693 9.93 25.07 -4.48
C ASP A 693 9.64 24.89 -5.99
N ARG A 694 10.49 25.41 -6.90
CA ARG A 694 10.45 25.14 -8.35
C ARG A 694 10.90 23.72 -8.71
N TYR A 695 11.93 23.17 -8.05
CA TYR A 695 12.30 21.75 -8.24
C TYR A 695 11.15 20.81 -7.85
N LYS A 696 10.39 21.11 -6.77
CA LYS A 696 9.18 20.34 -6.43
C LYS A 696 8.16 20.31 -7.55
N GLU A 697 7.95 21.43 -8.23
CA GLU A 697 7.01 21.54 -9.33
C GLU A 697 7.44 20.65 -10.51
N LEU A 698 8.72 20.73 -10.91
CA LEU A 698 9.29 19.88 -11.96
C LEU A 698 9.25 18.39 -11.59
N ILE A 699 9.49 18.03 -10.33
CA ILE A 699 9.37 16.64 -9.87
C ILE A 699 7.91 16.15 -9.93
N ARG A 700 6.92 17.05 -9.73
CA ARG A 700 5.49 16.70 -9.84
C ARG A 700 5.04 16.49 -11.29
N THR A 701 5.63 17.18 -12.28
CA THR A 701 5.34 16.96 -13.70
C THR A 701 5.99 15.70 -14.28
N LEU A 702 7.03 15.15 -13.65
CA LEU A 702 7.62 13.87 -14.06
C LEU A 702 6.62 12.70 -13.99
N PRO A 703 6.68 11.75 -14.96
CA PRO A 703 5.95 10.49 -14.90
C PRO A 703 6.19 9.74 -13.59
N ARG A 704 5.21 8.94 -13.15
CA ARG A 704 5.25 8.28 -11.83
C ARG A 704 6.54 7.49 -11.60
N VAL A 705 6.98 6.69 -12.58
CA VAL A 705 8.19 5.85 -12.48
C VAL A 705 9.46 6.71 -12.39
N ASN A 706 9.58 7.77 -13.20
CA ASN A 706 10.67 8.73 -13.12
C ASN A 706 10.74 9.36 -11.71
N ARG A 707 9.60 9.83 -11.20
CA ARG A 707 9.50 10.45 -9.88
C ARG A 707 9.85 9.49 -8.74
N THR A 708 9.33 8.27 -8.72
CA THR A 708 9.64 7.27 -7.67
C THR A 708 11.10 6.83 -7.73
N THR A 709 11.64 6.62 -8.94
CA THR A 709 13.05 6.22 -9.14
C THR A 709 14.01 7.33 -8.70
N LEU A 710 13.74 8.59 -9.07
CA LEU A 710 14.51 9.75 -8.62
C LEU A 710 14.43 9.92 -7.09
N ALA A 711 13.24 9.77 -6.51
CA ALA A 711 13.05 9.86 -5.06
C ALA A 711 13.86 8.79 -4.31
N ALA A 712 13.85 7.54 -4.78
CA ALA A 712 14.59 6.44 -4.18
C ALA A 712 16.11 6.65 -4.29
N LEU A 713 16.61 7.07 -5.46
CA LEU A 713 18.03 7.39 -5.62
C LEU A 713 18.48 8.54 -4.71
N VAL A 714 17.75 9.66 -4.69
CA VAL A 714 18.12 10.80 -3.83
C VAL A 714 18.00 10.43 -2.35
N SER A 715 17.03 9.60 -1.96
CA SER A 715 16.93 9.01 -0.61
C SER A 715 18.14 8.15 -0.24
N HIS A 716 18.67 7.38 -1.18
CA HIS A 716 19.89 6.59 -0.98
C HIS A 716 21.12 7.50 -0.85
N LEU A 717 21.32 8.44 -1.78
CA LEU A 717 22.45 9.38 -1.74
C LEU A 717 22.42 10.26 -0.48
N TYR A 718 21.23 10.60 0.03
CA TYR A 718 21.05 11.25 1.32
C TYR A 718 21.59 10.41 2.49
N ARG A 719 21.36 9.09 2.51
CA ARG A 719 21.95 8.19 3.52
C ARG A 719 23.47 8.09 3.37
N VAL A 720 23.98 8.01 2.15
CA VAL A 720 25.43 7.94 1.87
C VAL A 720 26.18 9.15 2.44
N GLN A 721 25.72 10.38 2.17
CA GLN A 721 26.38 11.58 2.71
C GLN A 721 26.22 11.73 4.22
N LYS A 722 25.16 11.18 4.82
CA LYS A 722 25.04 11.11 6.29
C LYS A 722 26.03 10.14 6.95
N CYS A 723 26.67 9.27 6.17
CA CYS A 723 27.77 8.41 6.60
C CYS A 723 29.14 8.92 6.09
N ALA A 724 29.25 10.19 5.66
CA ALA A 724 30.49 10.76 5.12
C ALA A 724 31.69 10.66 6.07
N ASP A 725 31.47 10.70 7.39
CA ASP A 725 32.52 10.52 8.41
C ASP A 725 33.21 9.14 8.34
N LEU A 726 32.54 8.15 7.74
CA LEU A 726 33.09 6.83 7.44
C LEU A 726 33.56 6.72 5.99
N ASN A 727 32.66 7.02 5.04
CA ASN A 727 32.87 6.70 3.63
C ASN A 727 33.55 7.81 2.80
N GLN A 728 33.81 8.99 3.38
CA GLN A 728 34.44 10.16 2.75
C GLN A 728 33.66 10.78 1.56
N MET A 729 32.37 10.48 1.43
CA MET A 729 31.53 10.94 0.31
C MET A 729 30.49 11.98 0.74
N CYS A 730 30.90 13.25 0.78
CA CYS A 730 29.99 14.38 1.00
C CYS A 730 29.04 14.63 -0.20
N THR A 731 27.98 15.43 0.02
CA THR A 731 27.00 15.77 -1.04
C THR A 731 27.66 16.28 -2.32
N LYS A 732 28.71 17.11 -2.23
CA LYS A 732 29.39 17.67 -3.41
C LYS A 732 30.04 16.57 -4.26
N ASN A 733 30.75 15.64 -3.62
CA ASN A 733 31.42 14.52 -4.30
C ASN A 733 30.40 13.62 -5.01
N LEU A 734 29.30 13.29 -4.34
CA LEU A 734 28.21 12.49 -4.93
C LEU A 734 27.54 13.22 -6.11
N SER A 735 27.35 14.54 -6.01
CA SER A 735 26.70 15.35 -7.05
C SER A 735 27.54 15.42 -8.34
N LEU A 736 28.86 15.53 -8.22
CA LEU A 736 29.79 15.47 -9.36
C LEU A 736 29.77 14.10 -10.06
N LEU A 737 29.60 13.00 -9.32
CA LEU A 737 29.56 11.64 -9.86
C LEU A 737 28.21 11.27 -10.50
N PHE A 738 27.10 11.77 -9.94
CA PHE A 738 25.75 11.43 -10.41
C PHE A 738 25.16 12.38 -11.45
N ALA A 739 25.49 13.68 -11.45
CA ALA A 739 24.98 14.62 -12.45
C ALA A 739 25.23 14.20 -13.92
N PRO A 740 26.40 13.65 -14.31
CA PRO A 740 26.63 13.15 -15.67
C PRO A 740 25.67 12.02 -16.04
N SER A 741 25.36 11.13 -15.08
CA SER A 741 24.50 9.96 -15.29
C SER A 741 23.02 10.33 -15.29
N LEU A 742 22.57 11.24 -14.41
CA LEU A 742 21.15 11.60 -14.27
C LEU A 742 20.64 12.55 -15.34
N PHE A 743 21.50 13.44 -15.85
CA PHE A 743 21.18 14.38 -16.92
C PHE A 743 21.75 13.97 -18.28
N GLN A 744 22.46 12.83 -18.35
CA GLN A 744 23.16 12.32 -19.53
C GLN A 744 24.03 13.41 -20.20
N THR A 745 24.92 14.00 -19.41
CA THR A 745 25.83 15.07 -19.86
C THR A 745 27.27 14.59 -19.97
N ASP A 746 28.09 15.37 -20.66
CA ASP A 746 29.55 15.22 -20.77
C ASP A 746 30.30 15.43 -19.44
N GLY A 747 29.58 15.71 -18.35
CA GLY A 747 30.11 15.94 -17.02
C GLY A 747 30.59 17.36 -16.75
N LYS A 748 30.44 18.30 -17.69
CA LYS A 748 30.82 19.72 -17.52
C LYS A 748 29.68 20.62 -17.07
N GLY A 749 28.50 20.05 -16.81
CA GLY A 749 27.28 20.79 -16.43
C GLY A 749 27.28 21.31 -14.99
N GLU A 750 27.79 22.51 -14.75
CA GLU A 750 27.75 23.16 -13.42
C GLU A 750 26.34 23.27 -12.84
N HIS A 751 25.34 23.53 -13.69
CA HIS A 751 23.95 23.68 -13.29
C HIS A 751 23.37 22.32 -12.86
N GLU A 752 23.66 21.28 -13.65
CA GLU A 752 23.26 19.89 -13.40
C GLU A 752 23.86 19.37 -12.06
N VAL A 753 25.14 19.65 -11.77
CA VAL A 753 25.77 19.34 -10.47
C VAL A 753 25.06 20.06 -9.32
N LYS A 754 24.80 21.36 -9.45
CA LYS A 754 24.12 22.18 -8.43
C LYS A 754 22.70 21.69 -8.14
N ILE A 755 21.97 21.21 -9.15
CA ILE A 755 20.63 20.61 -8.96
C ILE A 755 20.72 19.36 -8.11
N VAL A 756 21.63 18.41 -8.43
CA VAL A 756 21.79 17.18 -7.64
C VAL A 756 22.20 17.49 -6.21
N GLU A 757 23.09 18.47 -6.01
CA GLU A 757 23.55 18.94 -4.70
C GLU A 757 22.40 19.49 -3.84
N ASP A 758 21.58 20.38 -4.39
CA ASP A 758 20.39 20.89 -3.72
C ASP A 758 19.36 19.78 -3.42
N LEU A 759 19.16 18.82 -4.34
CA LEU A 759 18.20 17.72 -4.18
C LEU A 759 18.60 16.78 -3.03
N ILE A 760 19.89 16.43 -2.92
CA ILE A 760 20.40 15.59 -1.84
C ILE A 760 20.31 16.33 -0.50
N ASP A 761 20.91 17.51 -0.37
CA ASP A 761 20.93 18.26 0.89
C ASP A 761 19.52 18.54 1.44
N ASN A 762 18.56 18.79 0.54
CA ASN A 762 17.21 19.20 0.89
C ASN A 762 16.17 18.09 0.66
N TYR A 763 16.61 16.82 0.55
CA TYR A 763 15.77 15.65 0.28
C TYR A 763 14.47 15.65 1.10
N LEU A 764 14.59 15.79 2.43
CA LEU A 764 13.47 15.83 3.38
C LEU A 764 12.43 16.94 3.05
N ARG A 765 12.89 18.10 2.59
CA ARG A 765 12.02 19.22 2.19
C ARG A 765 11.42 18.99 0.81
N VAL A 766 12.23 18.59 -0.17
CA VAL A 766 11.84 18.47 -1.59
C VAL A 766 10.86 17.33 -1.80
N PHE A 767 11.11 16.17 -1.21
CA PHE A 767 10.26 14.98 -1.32
C PHE A 767 9.20 14.85 -0.22
N GLU A 768 9.07 15.87 0.64
CA GLU A 768 7.97 16.02 1.61
C GLU A 768 7.86 14.84 2.60
N ILE A 769 9.01 14.42 3.12
CA ILE A 769 9.16 13.27 4.04
C ILE A 769 8.64 13.62 5.43
N ASP A 770 7.84 12.72 6.01
CA ASP A 770 7.26 12.85 7.35
C ASP A 770 8.29 12.72 8.48
N GLU A 771 7.89 13.05 9.71
CA GLU A 771 8.79 12.99 10.87
C GLU A 771 9.08 11.56 11.34
N GLU A 772 8.20 10.58 11.05
CA GLU A 772 8.37 9.19 11.49
C GLU A 772 9.43 8.48 10.65
N GLN A 773 9.35 8.58 9.33
CA GLN A 773 10.37 8.12 8.38
C GLN A 773 11.70 8.85 8.58
N ARG A 774 11.68 10.15 8.92
CA ARG A 774 12.91 10.87 9.28
C ARG A 774 13.58 10.27 10.51
N ASN A 775 12.82 10.10 11.60
CA ASN A 775 13.34 9.53 12.84
C ASN A 775 13.88 8.11 12.62
N GLN A 776 13.21 7.30 11.79
CA GLN A 776 13.69 5.99 11.39
C GLN A 776 15.02 6.06 10.63
N MET A 777 15.12 6.91 9.59
CA MET A 777 16.36 7.09 8.83
C MET A 777 17.52 7.59 9.71
N GLU A 778 17.27 8.56 10.61
CA GLU A 778 18.28 9.06 11.54
C GLU A 778 18.74 7.96 12.51
N LEU A 779 17.85 7.06 12.93
CA LEU A 779 18.20 5.91 13.77
C LEU A 779 18.98 4.84 13.01
N GLU A 780 18.61 4.51 11.76
CA GLU A 780 19.37 3.63 10.86
C GLU A 780 20.79 4.17 10.64
N ILE A 781 20.92 5.45 10.29
CA ILE A 781 22.21 6.14 10.10
C ILE A 781 23.03 6.13 11.40
N SER A 782 22.40 6.38 12.55
CA SER A 782 23.06 6.36 13.86
C SER A 782 23.57 4.96 14.24
N LEU A 783 22.91 3.89 13.81
CA LEU A 783 23.40 2.52 14.00
C LEU A 783 24.63 2.27 13.12
N ILE A 784 24.55 2.61 11.83
CA ILE A 784 25.65 2.41 10.88
C ILE A 784 26.90 3.20 11.28
N THR A 785 26.76 4.46 11.72
CA THR A 785 27.91 5.29 12.11
C THR A 785 28.53 4.90 13.45
N SER A 786 27.83 4.16 14.31
CA SER A 786 28.34 3.73 15.63
C SER A 786 28.87 2.29 15.68
N TRP A 787 28.57 1.45 14.69
CA TRP A 787 28.96 0.04 14.63
C TRP A 787 30.10 -0.18 13.62
N LYS A 788 31.34 0.08 14.04
CA LYS A 788 32.48 0.20 13.10
C LYS A 788 33.09 -1.11 12.54
N ASP A 789 32.76 -2.30 13.07
CA ASP A 789 33.52 -3.54 12.79
C ASP A 789 32.73 -4.87 12.93
N THR A 790 31.48 -4.97 12.45
CA THR A 790 30.79 -6.28 12.36
C THR A 790 30.04 -6.44 11.03
N GLN A 791 30.38 -7.48 10.27
CA GLN A 791 29.66 -7.84 9.05
C GLN A 791 28.22 -8.26 9.40
N LEU A 792 27.25 -7.45 8.95
CA LEU A 792 25.83 -7.79 9.04
C LEU A 792 25.53 -9.03 8.19
N SER A 793 25.07 -10.08 8.85
CA SER A 793 24.58 -11.29 8.18
C SER A 793 23.32 -10.99 7.35
N GLN A 794 23.04 -11.84 6.34
CA GLN A 794 22.17 -11.57 5.18
C GLN A 794 20.65 -11.34 5.44
N ALA A 795 20.22 -11.14 6.68
CA ALA A 795 18.86 -10.71 7.03
C ALA A 795 18.93 -9.81 8.25
N GLY A 796 17.94 -8.94 8.45
CA GLY A 796 17.85 -8.05 9.63
C GLY A 796 17.61 -8.77 10.96
N ASP A 797 17.97 -10.05 11.07
CA ASP A 797 17.68 -10.89 12.21
C ASP A 797 18.93 -11.06 13.10
N LEU A 798 18.83 -10.63 14.36
CA LEU A 798 19.91 -10.75 15.34
C LEU A 798 19.81 -12.10 16.06
N ILE A 799 20.94 -12.77 16.30
CA ILE A 799 20.98 -13.99 17.13
C ILE A 799 21.04 -13.56 18.61
N ILE A 800 20.00 -13.91 19.37
CA ILE A 800 19.83 -13.54 20.78
C ILE A 800 19.73 -14.82 21.63
N GLU A 801 20.36 -14.79 22.80
CA GLU A 801 20.23 -15.79 23.87
C GLU A 801 19.00 -15.46 24.72
N VAL A 802 18.05 -16.40 24.82
CA VAL A 802 16.83 -16.27 25.63
C VAL A 802 16.77 -17.41 26.62
N TYR A 803 16.62 -17.09 27.91
CA TYR A 803 16.65 -18.08 28.98
C TYR A 803 15.22 -18.47 29.40
N LEU A 804 15.01 -19.75 29.73
CA LEU A 804 13.73 -20.24 30.28
C LEU A 804 13.80 -20.32 31.81
N GLU A 805 12.86 -19.68 32.51
CA GLU A 805 12.70 -19.60 33.98
C GLU A 805 13.87 -18.96 34.78
N ALA A 806 15.12 -19.34 34.54
CA ALA A 806 16.32 -18.79 35.17
C ALA A 806 17.49 -18.69 34.18
N LYS A 807 18.50 -17.85 34.44
CA LYS A 807 19.72 -17.72 33.63
C LYS A 807 20.70 -18.87 33.92
N THR A 808 20.47 -20.06 33.37
CA THR A 808 21.37 -21.22 33.45
C THR A 808 21.81 -21.67 32.06
N PRO A 809 22.93 -22.42 31.91
CA PRO A 809 23.33 -22.97 30.61
C PRO A 809 22.25 -23.89 30.03
N ASP A 810 21.69 -24.76 30.89
CA ASP A 810 20.69 -25.75 30.50
C ASP A 810 19.34 -25.14 30.10
N SER A 811 19.06 -23.87 30.44
CA SER A 811 17.83 -23.16 30.08
C SER A 811 17.99 -22.19 28.90
N CYS A 812 19.19 -22.03 28.36
CA CYS A 812 19.46 -21.12 27.25
C CYS A 812 18.86 -21.63 25.93
N VAL A 813 18.19 -20.75 25.18
CA VAL A 813 17.73 -20.96 23.80
C VAL A 813 18.31 -19.85 22.94
N THR A 814 19.22 -20.21 22.05
CA THR A 814 19.79 -19.30 21.06
C THR A 814 18.86 -19.28 19.84
N LEU A 815 18.34 -18.10 19.48
CA LEU A 815 17.34 -17.95 18.42
C LEU A 815 17.54 -16.67 17.60
N LYS A 816 16.96 -16.66 16.39
CA LYS A 816 17.13 -15.61 15.38
C LYS A 816 15.92 -14.66 15.40
N VAL A 817 16.12 -13.43 15.89
CA VAL A 817 15.08 -12.41 16.13
C VAL A 817 15.04 -11.40 14.99
N SER A 818 13.96 -11.42 14.20
CA SER A 818 13.74 -10.46 13.11
C SER A 818 13.25 -9.09 13.60
N PRO A 819 13.32 -8.02 12.77
CA PRO A 819 12.85 -6.68 13.16
C PRO A 819 11.34 -6.64 13.41
N SER A 820 10.60 -7.54 12.74
CA SER A 820 9.16 -7.68 12.92
C SER A 820 8.77 -8.58 14.11
N MET A 821 9.70 -9.31 14.73
CA MET A 821 9.37 -10.29 15.77
C MET A 821 8.80 -9.63 17.04
N CYS A 822 7.62 -10.08 17.44
CA CYS A 822 6.93 -9.62 18.65
C CYS A 822 7.31 -10.47 19.88
N ALA A 823 7.18 -9.91 21.09
CA ALA A 823 7.45 -10.65 22.33
C ALA A 823 6.55 -11.90 22.51
N GLU A 824 5.33 -11.89 21.97
CA GLU A 824 4.43 -13.05 21.92
C GLU A 824 4.97 -14.18 21.02
N GLU A 825 5.41 -13.84 19.82
CA GLU A 825 5.99 -14.79 18.84
C GLU A 825 7.24 -15.45 19.41
N LEU A 826 8.12 -14.65 20.03
CA LEU A 826 9.31 -15.12 20.75
C LEU A 826 8.96 -16.11 21.86
N THR A 827 8.00 -15.75 22.72
CA THR A 827 7.59 -16.59 23.87
C THR A 827 7.11 -17.95 23.37
N ASN A 828 6.25 -17.98 22.34
CA ASN A 828 5.74 -19.20 21.74
C ASN A 828 6.85 -20.06 21.10
N GLN A 829 7.83 -19.43 20.44
CA GLN A 829 8.96 -20.13 19.82
C GLN A 829 9.87 -20.80 20.86
N VAL A 830 10.17 -20.12 21.97
CA VAL A 830 10.98 -20.69 23.08
C VAL A 830 10.29 -21.88 23.73
N LEU A 831 8.98 -21.79 23.99
CA LEU A 831 8.20 -22.89 24.58
C LEU A 831 8.13 -24.10 23.65
N TYR A 832 7.96 -23.88 22.35
CA TYR A 832 7.98 -24.93 21.33
C TYR A 832 9.35 -25.62 21.27
N MET A 833 10.45 -24.87 21.20
CA MET A 833 11.82 -25.42 21.15
C MET A 833 12.20 -26.21 22.42
N ARG A 834 11.52 -25.95 23.55
CA ARG A 834 11.73 -26.65 24.83
C ARG A 834 10.68 -27.72 25.14
N ASN A 835 9.78 -28.04 24.20
CA ASN A 835 8.71 -29.03 24.37
C ASN A 835 7.88 -28.81 25.66
N VAL A 836 7.66 -27.57 26.08
CA VAL A 836 6.88 -27.26 27.28
C VAL A 836 5.39 -27.49 26.96
N PRO A 837 4.70 -28.44 27.62
CA PRO A 837 3.31 -28.73 27.31
C PRO A 837 2.41 -27.55 27.73
N PRO A 838 1.34 -27.24 26.96
CA PRO A 838 0.42 -26.15 27.28
C PRO A 838 -0.46 -26.50 28.51
N ALA A 839 0.09 -26.31 29.70
CA ALA A 839 -0.62 -26.49 30.96
C ALA A 839 -1.73 -25.43 31.12
N ASP A 840 -2.96 -25.89 31.37
CA ASP A 840 -4.17 -25.06 31.33
C ASP A 840 -4.31 -24.05 32.50
N LYS A 841 -3.24 -23.78 33.25
CA LYS A 841 -3.22 -22.92 34.45
C LYS A 841 -2.15 -21.82 34.46
N ASP A 842 -1.20 -21.80 33.53
CA ASP A 842 -0.06 -20.87 33.54
C ASP A 842 -0.12 -19.86 32.38
N VAL A 843 0.36 -18.63 32.61
CA VAL A 843 0.61 -17.63 31.57
C VAL A 843 2.12 -17.45 31.44
N TRP A 844 2.66 -17.57 30.23
CA TRP A 844 4.08 -17.34 29.96
C TRP A 844 4.28 -15.98 29.31
N MET A 845 5.32 -15.26 29.72
CA MET A 845 5.70 -13.97 29.11
C MET A 845 7.22 -13.81 29.03
N THR A 846 7.69 -13.05 28.04
CA THR A 846 9.08 -12.60 27.95
C THR A 846 9.31 -11.38 28.85
N PHE A 847 10.40 -11.39 29.61
CA PHE A 847 10.90 -10.30 30.42
C PHE A 847 12.26 -9.82 29.87
N GLU A 848 12.46 -8.51 29.87
CA GLU A 848 13.78 -7.89 29.86
C GLU A 848 14.34 -7.95 31.28
N VAL A 849 15.56 -8.48 31.45
CA VAL A 849 16.24 -8.54 32.73
C VAL A 849 17.56 -7.79 32.63
N ILE A 850 17.84 -6.87 33.56
CA ILE A 850 19.06 -6.07 33.59
C ILE A 850 19.69 -6.06 35.00
N GLU A 851 20.94 -5.58 35.12
CA GLU A 851 21.70 -5.51 36.38
C GLU A 851 21.77 -6.87 37.12
N ASP A 852 22.00 -7.94 36.34
CA ASP A 852 22.15 -9.33 36.79
C ASP A 852 20.95 -9.84 37.62
N GLY A 853 19.73 -9.57 37.14
CA GLY A 853 18.51 -10.07 37.77
C GLY A 853 17.98 -9.19 38.90
N GLN A 854 18.52 -7.98 39.10
CA GLN A 854 17.98 -7.04 40.09
C GLN A 854 16.76 -6.26 39.60
N LEU A 855 16.60 -6.13 38.28
CA LEU A 855 15.54 -5.37 37.63
C LEU A 855 14.97 -6.18 36.46
N GLU A 856 13.68 -6.49 36.52
CA GLU A 856 12.97 -7.30 35.54
C GLU A 856 11.74 -6.55 35.01
N ARG A 857 11.61 -6.42 33.70
CA ARG A 857 10.46 -5.75 33.06
C ARG A 857 9.70 -6.76 32.19
N PRO A 858 8.39 -6.97 32.38
CA PRO A 858 7.58 -7.70 31.41
C PRO A 858 7.50 -6.92 30.09
N LEU A 859 7.68 -7.61 28.96
CA LEU A 859 7.48 -7.02 27.63
C LEU A 859 6.02 -7.20 27.21
N HIS A 860 5.45 -6.18 26.57
CA HIS A 860 4.08 -6.27 26.09
C HIS A 860 4.01 -7.20 24.85
N PRO A 861 2.99 -8.06 24.67
CA PRO A 861 2.92 -9.05 23.59
C PRO A 861 3.26 -8.53 22.18
N LYS A 862 2.86 -7.29 21.88
CA LYS A 862 3.06 -6.61 20.57
C LYS A 862 4.34 -5.76 20.48
N GLU A 863 5.14 -5.70 21.54
CA GLU A 863 6.41 -4.97 21.57
C GLU A 863 7.47 -5.70 20.74
N LYS A 864 8.32 -4.95 20.01
CA LYS A 864 9.35 -5.52 19.13
C LYS A 864 10.58 -5.87 19.93
N VAL A 865 10.96 -7.15 19.88
CA VAL A 865 12.05 -7.71 20.70
C VAL A 865 13.39 -7.08 20.30
N LEU A 866 13.65 -6.93 18.99
CA LEU A 866 14.90 -6.39 18.48
C LEU A 866 15.13 -4.93 18.90
N GLU A 867 14.10 -4.09 18.81
CA GLU A 867 14.16 -2.68 19.25
C GLU A 867 14.51 -2.52 20.73
N GLN A 868 14.05 -3.45 21.57
CA GLN A 868 14.34 -3.45 23.00
C GLN A 868 15.76 -3.97 23.30
N ALA A 869 16.21 -5.03 22.62
CA ALA A 869 17.57 -5.56 22.77
C ALA A 869 18.65 -4.55 22.32
N LEU A 870 18.41 -3.82 21.23
CA LEU A 870 19.32 -2.78 20.73
C LEU A 870 19.52 -1.61 21.71
N GLN A 871 18.65 -1.43 22.70
CA GLN A 871 18.80 -0.39 23.72
C GLN A 871 19.84 -0.74 24.78
N TRP A 872 20.19 -2.01 24.97
CA TRP A 872 21.26 -2.41 25.91
C TRP A 872 22.63 -1.89 25.50
N CYS A 873 22.88 -1.69 24.21
CA CYS A 873 24.11 -1.07 23.69
C CYS A 873 24.34 0.37 24.20
N LYS A 874 23.30 1.01 24.77
CA LYS A 874 23.36 2.36 25.37
C LYS A 874 23.57 2.31 26.90
N MET A 875 23.64 1.13 27.50
CA MET A 875 23.89 0.95 28.94
C MET A 875 25.39 0.97 29.26
N ALA A 876 25.71 1.24 30.53
CA ALA A 876 27.10 1.21 31.02
C ALA A 876 27.67 -0.22 31.02
N ASP A 877 26.87 -1.23 31.40
CA ASP A 877 27.19 -2.65 31.26
C ASP A 877 26.06 -3.37 30.50
N PRO A 878 26.20 -3.53 29.17
CA PRO A 878 25.26 -4.28 28.35
C PRO A 878 25.23 -5.78 28.68
N SER A 879 26.27 -6.34 29.31
CA SER A 879 26.38 -7.79 29.55
C SER A 879 25.56 -8.29 30.74
N SER A 880 25.11 -7.36 31.57
CA SER A 880 24.09 -7.59 32.61
C SER A 880 22.68 -7.81 32.06
N ALA A 881 22.43 -7.46 30.79
CA ALA A 881 21.12 -7.53 30.15
C ALA A 881 20.87 -8.87 29.44
N HIS A 882 19.64 -9.40 29.52
CA HIS A 882 19.22 -10.61 28.82
C HIS A 882 17.68 -10.72 28.73
N LEU A 883 17.18 -11.65 27.90
CA LEU A 883 15.75 -12.02 27.87
C LEU A 883 15.50 -13.28 28.72
N LEU A 884 14.38 -13.25 29.44
CA LEU A 884 13.93 -14.35 30.29
C LEU A 884 12.46 -14.66 30.02
N VAL A 885 12.15 -15.88 29.59
CA VAL A 885 10.77 -16.38 29.45
C VAL A 885 10.39 -17.09 30.75
N LYS A 886 9.37 -16.58 31.46
CA LYS A 886 8.94 -17.16 32.75
C LYS A 886 7.42 -17.22 32.91
N ARG A 887 6.99 -18.07 33.84
CA ARG A 887 5.60 -18.24 34.26
C ARG A 887 5.15 -17.06 35.11
N VAL A 888 3.90 -16.65 34.92
CA VAL A 888 3.20 -15.64 35.71
C VAL A 888 1.87 -16.25 36.18
N PRO A 889 1.51 -16.14 37.47
CA PRO A 889 0.25 -16.69 37.98
C PRO A 889 -0.95 -16.12 37.23
N LYS A 890 -1.95 -16.97 36.95
CA LYS A 890 -3.13 -16.60 36.15
C LYS A 890 -3.87 -15.35 36.64
N ARG A 891 -3.89 -15.10 37.96
CA ARG A 891 -4.57 -13.94 38.57
C ARG A 891 -3.90 -12.62 38.20
N ASP A 892 -2.57 -12.60 38.18
CA ASP A 892 -1.77 -11.38 37.94
C ASP A 892 -1.43 -11.22 36.43
N GLY A 893 -1.29 -12.36 35.72
CA GLY A 893 -1.03 -12.40 34.29
C GLY A 893 -2.24 -12.02 33.42
N LEU A 894 -3.48 -12.42 33.80
CA LEU A 894 -4.66 -11.99 33.04
C LEU A 894 -4.83 -10.47 33.10
N ASP A 895 -4.62 -9.84 34.26
CA ASP A 895 -4.83 -8.41 34.44
C ASP A 895 -3.90 -7.55 33.57
N ILE A 896 -2.68 -8.03 33.29
CA ILE A 896 -1.73 -7.38 32.36
C ILE A 896 -2.20 -7.49 30.89
N LEU A 897 -3.04 -8.49 30.58
CA LEU A 897 -3.45 -8.86 29.22
C LEU A 897 -4.92 -8.49 28.90
N THR A 898 -5.81 -8.28 29.89
CA THR A 898 -7.23 -8.01 29.69
C THR A 898 -7.53 -6.52 29.51
N SER A 899 -7.71 -6.12 28.26
CA SER A 899 -8.00 -4.73 27.87
C SER A 899 -9.47 -4.33 28.07
N TYR A 900 -9.96 -4.31 29.31
CA TYR A 900 -11.21 -3.59 29.62
C TYR A 900 -10.92 -2.10 29.82
N LYS A 901 -11.70 -1.24 29.15
CA LYS A 901 -11.69 0.20 29.42
C LYS A 901 -12.11 0.44 30.87
N CYS A 902 -11.15 0.81 31.70
CA CYS A 902 -11.38 1.32 33.05
C CYS A 902 -10.82 2.74 33.09
N ASP A 903 -11.59 3.69 33.62
CA ASP A 903 -11.12 5.06 33.92
C ASP A 903 -10.16 5.02 35.12
N LEU A 904 -8.98 4.45 34.90
CA LEU A 904 -7.96 4.15 35.91
C LEU A 904 -7.44 5.43 36.55
N THR A 905 -7.94 5.68 37.76
CA THR A 905 -7.45 6.68 38.70
C THR A 905 -6.90 5.98 39.94
N LYS A 906 -5.85 5.15 39.76
CA LYS A 906 -5.17 4.51 40.88
C LYS A 906 -4.48 5.58 41.74
N VAL A 907 -4.80 5.61 43.03
CA VAL A 907 -4.16 6.46 44.05
C VAL A 907 -3.66 5.58 45.19
N GLY A 908 -2.49 5.89 45.73
CA GLY A 908 -1.97 5.21 46.94
C GLY A 908 -0.68 5.83 47.45
N VAL A 909 -0.24 5.38 48.63
CA VAL A 909 1.01 5.84 49.25
C VAL A 909 2.11 4.84 48.92
N LEU A 910 3.25 5.33 48.44
CA LEU A 910 4.45 4.55 48.14
C LEU A 910 5.66 5.16 48.85
N ARG A 911 6.61 4.32 49.25
CA ARG A 911 7.92 4.76 49.77
C ARG A 911 8.84 5.02 48.59
N CYS A 912 9.16 6.29 48.31
CA CYS A 912 9.91 6.72 47.14
C CYS A 912 11.30 7.28 47.45
N ARG A 913 12.24 7.08 46.50
CA ARG A 913 13.55 7.75 46.42
C ARG A 913 13.82 8.16 44.97
N GLU A 914 14.36 9.35 44.75
CA GLU A 914 14.66 9.91 43.41
C GLU A 914 16.17 10.05 43.22
N GLU A 915 16.66 9.72 42.03
CA GLU A 915 18.06 9.92 41.63
C GLU A 915 18.14 10.60 40.24
N PRO A 916 18.88 11.73 40.10
CA PRO A 916 19.48 12.53 41.16
C PRO A 916 18.42 13.24 42.03
N PRO A 917 18.64 13.40 43.35
CA PRO A 917 17.65 13.95 44.28
C PRO A 917 17.46 15.46 44.03
N LYS A 918 16.35 15.84 43.37
CA LYS A 918 16.01 17.25 43.10
C LYS A 918 14.86 17.77 43.95
N LEU A 919 13.97 16.89 44.43
CA LEU A 919 12.83 17.25 45.29
C LEU A 919 12.78 16.47 46.61
N LEU A 920 13.17 15.20 46.59
CA LEU A 920 13.28 14.38 47.79
C LEU A 920 14.64 14.64 48.45
N GLN A 921 14.67 15.42 49.53
CA GLN A 921 15.90 15.69 50.27
C GLN A 921 16.40 14.43 51.01
N GLY A 922 17.62 14.02 50.69
CA GLY A 922 18.36 12.94 51.38
C GLY A 922 18.22 11.55 50.75
N ASN A 923 19.21 10.69 51.06
CA ASN A 923 19.34 9.33 50.51
C ASN A 923 18.40 8.28 51.17
N LYS A 924 17.35 8.70 51.87
CA LYS A 924 16.40 7.81 52.57
C LYS A 924 15.05 7.77 51.84
N PHE A 925 14.37 6.63 51.88
CA PHE A 925 13.02 6.49 51.32
C PHE A 925 12.01 7.32 52.12
N GLN A 926 11.14 8.07 51.42
CA GLN A 926 10.09 8.89 52.02
C GLN A 926 8.71 8.39 51.60
N GLU A 927 7.72 8.39 52.48
CA GLU A 927 6.33 8.09 52.11
C GLU A 927 5.70 9.27 51.38
N ARG A 928 5.16 9.02 50.18
CA ARG A 928 4.48 10.02 49.36
C ARG A 928 3.26 9.43 48.66
N SER A 929 2.26 10.26 48.39
CA SER A 929 1.06 9.86 47.66
C SER A 929 1.30 9.97 46.16
N PHE A 930 0.99 8.92 45.41
CA PHE A 930 1.06 8.89 43.94
C PHE A 930 -0.33 8.65 43.35
N GLN A 931 -0.58 9.23 42.17
CA GLN A 931 -1.79 9.02 41.38
C GLN A 931 -1.44 8.75 39.91
N ILE A 932 -1.99 7.70 39.32
CA ILE A 932 -2.01 7.49 37.86
C ILE A 932 -3.29 8.13 37.31
N LYS A 933 -3.18 8.94 36.26
CA LYS A 933 -4.32 9.58 35.59
C LYS A 933 -3.97 9.90 34.14
N LYS A 934 -4.78 9.43 33.18
CA LYS A 934 -4.66 9.72 31.73
C LYS A 934 -3.20 9.62 31.22
N ASN A 935 -2.59 8.46 31.40
CA ASN A 935 -1.24 8.11 30.94
C ASN A 935 -0.10 8.97 31.56
N LYS A 936 -0.37 9.61 32.70
CA LYS A 936 0.61 10.30 33.55
C LYS A 936 0.68 9.70 34.94
N LEU A 937 1.86 9.73 35.55
CA LEU A 937 2.08 9.56 36.99
C LEU A 937 2.20 10.94 37.64
N LEU A 938 1.47 11.14 38.73
CA LEU A 938 1.40 12.38 39.49
C LEU A 938 1.92 12.13 40.92
N LEU A 939 2.84 12.97 41.39
CA LEU A 939 3.23 13.05 42.81
C LEU A 939 2.29 14.04 43.51
N LEU A 940 1.60 13.60 44.56
CA LEU A 940 0.68 14.42 45.35
C LEU A 940 1.29 14.74 46.71
N LYS A 941 1.08 15.98 47.17
CA LYS A 941 1.54 16.45 48.48
C LYS A 941 0.85 15.69 49.64
N ASP A 942 -0.46 15.50 49.53
CA ASP A 942 -1.33 14.85 50.52
C ASP A 942 -2.43 14.03 49.83
N LYS A 943 -3.00 13.04 50.52
CA LYS A 943 -4.11 12.19 50.02
C LYS A 943 -5.35 12.96 49.53
N LYS A 944 -5.53 14.22 49.97
CA LYS A 944 -6.65 15.10 49.60
C LYS A 944 -6.25 16.22 48.60
N SER A 945 -4.99 16.32 48.19
CA SER A 945 -4.54 17.38 47.27
C SER A 945 -4.89 17.04 45.82
N ILE A 946 -5.59 17.96 45.14
CA ILE A 946 -5.88 17.89 43.70
C ILE A 946 -4.66 18.35 42.87
N ARG A 947 -3.73 19.11 43.46
CA ARG A 947 -2.57 19.68 42.78
C ARG A 947 -1.36 18.75 42.91
N ALA A 948 -0.81 18.32 41.77
CA ALA A 948 0.41 17.54 41.71
C ALA A 948 1.65 18.43 41.93
N GLU A 949 2.62 17.92 42.70
CA GLU A 949 3.96 18.54 42.85
C GLU A 949 4.84 18.27 41.63
N LYS A 950 4.65 17.13 40.97
CA LYS A 950 5.39 16.72 39.77
C LYS A 950 4.55 15.76 38.93
N GLU A 951 4.67 15.87 37.61
CA GLU A 951 4.03 14.96 36.65
C GLU A 951 5.10 14.28 35.79
N TRP A 952 4.89 13.00 35.46
CA TRP A 952 5.71 12.25 34.51
C TRP A 952 4.82 11.57 33.47
N SER A 953 5.23 11.61 32.20
CA SER A 953 4.55 10.90 31.10
C SER A 953 4.93 9.41 31.11
N LEU A 954 3.96 8.52 31.26
CA LEU A 954 4.21 7.08 31.33
C LEU A 954 4.69 6.50 30.00
N LYS A 955 4.32 7.12 28.87
CA LYS A 955 4.80 6.72 27.53
C LYS A 955 6.31 6.92 27.33
N ALA A 956 6.96 7.72 28.17
CA ALA A 956 8.40 8.02 28.10
C ALA A 956 9.20 7.43 29.27
N MET A 957 8.64 6.42 29.95
CA MET A 957 9.21 5.76 31.12
C MET A 957 9.21 4.24 30.95
N LYS A 958 10.26 3.58 31.45
CA LYS A 958 10.32 2.12 31.59
C LYS A 958 10.09 1.75 33.05
N VAL A 959 9.21 0.79 33.30
CA VAL A 959 8.91 0.27 34.64
C VAL A 959 9.55 -1.11 34.78
N TYR A 960 10.44 -1.26 35.76
CA TYR A 960 11.09 -2.51 36.10
C TYR A 960 10.62 -2.96 37.48
N VAL A 961 10.19 -4.21 37.61
CA VAL A 961 9.99 -4.88 38.90
C VAL A 961 11.35 -5.13 39.53
N GLY A 962 11.50 -4.86 40.82
CA GLY A 962 12.77 -4.94 41.54
C GLY A 962 13.39 -3.59 41.87
N LEU A 963 14.39 -3.64 42.76
CA LEU A 963 15.15 -2.51 43.29
C LEU A 963 16.62 -2.90 43.40
N ARG A 964 17.53 -1.96 43.10
CA ARG A 964 18.98 -2.18 43.24
C ARG A 964 19.34 -2.51 44.69
N ARG A 965 20.08 -3.60 44.91
CA ARG A 965 20.51 -4.06 46.25
C ARG A 965 21.27 -2.99 47.04
N LYS A 966 22.01 -2.12 46.35
CA LYS A 966 22.78 -0.99 46.93
C LYS A 966 21.92 0.07 47.64
N LEU A 967 20.60 0.12 47.41
CA LEU A 967 19.75 1.22 47.89
C LEU A 967 19.23 1.05 49.34
N LYS A 968 19.43 -0.11 49.98
CA LYS A 968 18.88 -0.46 51.31
C LYS A 968 17.37 -0.16 51.41
N ALA A 969 16.59 -0.81 50.54
CA ALA A 969 15.14 -0.61 50.47
C ALA A 969 14.42 -1.08 51.75
N PRO A 970 13.34 -0.39 52.19
CA PRO A 970 12.58 -0.74 53.39
C PRO A 970 11.72 -1.99 53.25
N THR A 971 11.42 -2.43 52.02
CA THR A 971 10.72 -3.68 51.72
C THR A 971 11.37 -4.34 50.49
N ARG A 972 11.18 -5.67 50.34
CA ARG A 972 11.60 -6.41 49.13
C ARG A 972 10.65 -6.20 47.94
N TRP A 973 9.46 -5.65 48.20
CA TRP A 973 8.41 -5.43 47.22
C TRP A 973 8.53 -4.02 46.64
N GLY A 974 9.21 -3.88 45.52
CA GLY A 974 9.40 -2.58 44.90
C GLY A 974 9.67 -2.65 43.42
N PHE A 975 9.61 -1.49 42.78
CA PHE A 975 9.79 -1.31 41.36
C PHE A 975 10.52 0.00 41.07
N THR A 976 11.25 0.02 39.97
CA THR A 976 12.08 1.12 39.50
C THR A 976 11.51 1.71 38.23
N VAL A 977 11.19 3.00 38.25
CA VAL A 977 10.69 3.74 37.08
C VAL A 977 11.84 4.58 36.51
N MET A 978 12.28 4.25 35.31
CA MET A 978 13.43 4.88 34.66
C MET A 978 13.02 5.73 33.45
N SER A 979 13.67 6.88 33.32
CA SER A 979 13.62 7.77 32.16
C SER A 979 15.04 8.27 31.85
N HIS A 980 15.28 8.79 30.64
CA HIS A 980 16.60 9.24 30.17
C HIS A 980 17.31 10.30 31.06
N LYS A 981 16.61 10.90 32.04
CA LYS A 981 17.14 11.95 32.93
C LYS A 981 16.88 11.70 34.43
N HIS A 982 16.12 10.67 34.80
CA HIS A 982 15.61 10.47 36.15
C HIS A 982 15.34 8.98 36.43
N GLN A 983 15.68 8.53 37.64
CA GLN A 983 15.30 7.22 38.18
C GLN A 983 14.49 7.42 39.46
N LEU A 984 13.33 6.76 39.55
CA LEU A 984 12.50 6.72 40.76
C LEU A 984 12.42 5.28 41.27
N PHE A 985 12.77 5.09 42.54
CA PHE A 985 12.70 3.82 43.24
C PHE A 985 11.48 3.84 44.16
N LEU A 986 10.53 2.93 43.95
CA LEU A 986 9.24 2.88 44.64
C LEU A 986 9.07 1.55 45.37
N CYS A 987 8.68 1.60 46.64
CA CYS A 987 8.44 0.41 47.46
C CYS A 987 6.98 0.33 47.90
N CYS A 988 6.41 -0.87 47.80
CA CYS A 988 5.09 -1.27 48.24
C CYS A 988 5.17 -2.00 49.60
N PRO A 989 4.07 -2.04 50.39
CA PRO A 989 4.04 -2.79 51.63
C PRO A 989 3.86 -4.31 51.40
N SER A 990 3.13 -4.74 50.36
CA SER A 990 2.92 -6.14 50.02
C SER A 990 3.26 -6.47 48.55
N GLU A 991 3.34 -7.77 48.24
CA GLU A 991 3.48 -8.29 46.88
C GLU A 991 2.23 -8.04 46.02
N ALA A 992 1.03 -8.12 46.63
CA ALA A 992 -0.22 -7.83 45.94
C ALA A 992 -0.29 -6.35 45.50
N ASP A 993 0.15 -5.43 46.36
CA ASP A 993 0.24 -4.00 46.00
C ASP A 993 1.25 -3.76 44.88
N LEU A 994 2.38 -4.48 44.88
CA LEU A 994 3.37 -4.40 43.81
C LEU A 994 2.77 -4.77 42.44
N TRP A 995 2.07 -5.91 42.36
CA TRP A 995 1.44 -6.36 41.11
C TRP A 995 0.28 -5.47 40.67
N ASP A 996 -0.55 -4.97 41.59
CA ASP A 996 -1.63 -4.03 41.29
C ASP A 996 -1.12 -2.69 40.74
N TRP A 997 -0.03 -2.15 41.32
CA TRP A 997 0.64 -0.97 40.77
C TRP A 997 1.25 -1.24 39.39
N VAL A 998 2.00 -2.35 39.21
CA VAL A 998 2.63 -2.70 37.92
C VAL A 998 1.59 -2.92 36.82
N SER A 999 0.50 -3.63 37.10
CA SER A 999 -0.64 -3.79 36.21
C SER A 999 -1.26 -2.44 35.82
N SER A 1000 -1.47 -1.55 36.80
CA SER A 1000 -1.97 -0.18 36.56
C SER A 1000 -1.04 0.66 35.66
N PHE A 1001 0.29 0.53 35.80
CA PHE A 1001 1.24 1.20 34.91
C PHE A 1001 1.19 0.65 33.48
N LEU A 1002 1.19 -0.68 33.31
CA LEU A 1002 1.19 -1.32 31.99
C LEU A 1002 -0.12 -1.03 31.22
N LYS A 1003 -1.27 -1.00 31.91
CA LYS A 1003 -2.55 -0.56 31.35
C LYS A 1003 -2.50 0.91 30.91
N ALA A 1004 -1.91 1.80 31.72
CA ALA A 1004 -1.77 3.22 31.40
C ALA A 1004 -0.68 3.56 30.35
N GLN A 1005 0.07 2.58 29.85
CA GLN A 1005 1.02 2.74 28.76
C GLN A 1005 0.45 2.34 27.39
N ASN A 1006 -0.59 1.50 27.35
CA ASN A 1006 -1.06 0.82 26.13
C ASN A 1006 -2.52 1.15 25.77
N ASP A 1007 -2.73 2.08 24.82
CA ASP A 1007 -4.06 2.62 24.47
C ASP A 1007 -4.98 1.70 23.60
N LYS A 1008 -4.54 0.48 23.21
CA LYS A 1008 -5.28 -0.36 22.23
C LYS A 1008 -6.21 -1.39 22.90
N PRO A 1009 -7.56 -1.32 22.72
CA PRO A 1009 -8.53 -2.06 23.51
C PRO A 1009 -8.83 -3.50 23.01
N GLY A 1010 -7.82 -4.20 22.47
CA GLY A 1010 -7.99 -5.56 21.97
C GLY A 1010 -7.21 -6.57 22.82
N PRO A 1011 -7.85 -7.61 23.40
CA PRO A 1011 -7.12 -8.63 24.14
C PRO A 1011 -6.09 -9.30 23.22
N PRO A 1012 -4.89 -9.65 23.72
CA PRO A 1012 -3.97 -10.49 22.98
C PRO A 1012 -4.65 -11.83 22.78
N VAL A 1013 -4.79 -12.21 21.52
CA VAL A 1013 -5.38 -13.49 21.16
C VAL A 1013 -4.27 -14.52 21.37
N LEU A 1014 -4.19 -15.05 22.60
CA LEU A 1014 -3.42 -16.26 22.95
C LEU A 1014 -4.00 -17.48 22.20
N ARG A 1015 -3.87 -17.47 20.88
CA ARG A 1015 -4.28 -18.52 19.97
C ARG A 1015 -3.28 -19.65 20.14
N ARG A 1016 -3.77 -20.82 20.53
CA ARG A 1016 -3.11 -22.09 20.20
C ARG A 1016 -3.04 -22.12 18.66
N HIS A 1017 -1.90 -21.75 18.09
CA HIS A 1017 -1.71 -21.84 16.66
C HIS A 1017 -1.71 -23.32 16.26
N SER A 1018 -2.45 -23.62 15.20
CA SER A 1018 -2.37 -24.92 14.53
C SER A 1018 -0.95 -25.14 14.04
N SER A 1019 -0.45 -26.38 14.10
CA SER A 1019 0.87 -26.78 13.59
C SER A 1019 1.09 -26.41 12.11
N SER A 1020 0.01 -26.15 11.37
CA SER A 1020 0.01 -25.67 9.98
C SER A 1020 0.67 -24.29 9.74
N ASP A 1021 0.70 -23.40 10.74
CA ASP A 1021 1.24 -22.04 10.54
C ASP A 1021 2.77 -22.00 10.66
N ILE A 1022 3.35 -22.86 11.50
CA ILE A 1022 4.80 -22.98 11.73
C ILE A 1022 5.48 -23.73 10.58
N ALA A 1023 4.76 -24.66 9.93
CA ALA A 1023 5.28 -25.53 8.86
C ALA A 1023 5.66 -24.81 7.54
N LYS A 1024 5.53 -23.49 7.44
CA LYS A 1024 5.85 -22.71 6.22
C LYS A 1024 7.24 -22.07 6.18
N GLN A 1025 8.03 -22.16 7.26
CA GLN A 1025 9.47 -21.94 7.16
C GLN A 1025 10.15 -23.22 6.69
N LYS A 1026 10.34 -23.38 5.37
CA LYS A 1026 11.29 -24.36 4.83
C LYS A 1026 12.70 -23.91 5.18
N PHE A 1027 13.25 -24.48 6.24
CA PHE A 1027 14.67 -24.32 6.59
C PHE A 1027 15.54 -24.87 5.45
N GLY A 1028 16.43 -24.04 4.92
CA GLY A 1028 17.60 -24.55 4.21
C GLY A 1028 18.47 -25.30 5.22
N THR A 1029 18.69 -26.59 4.99
CA THR A 1029 19.53 -27.43 5.84
C THR A 1029 20.95 -26.91 5.87
N MET A 1030 21.39 -26.42 7.04
CA MET A 1030 22.81 -26.29 7.37
C MET A 1030 23.04 -27.14 8.63
N PRO A 1031 23.99 -28.09 8.61
CA PRO A 1031 24.06 -29.13 9.64
C PRO A 1031 24.52 -28.60 10.99
N LEU A 1032 23.94 -29.13 12.06
CA LEU A 1032 24.49 -29.01 13.40
C LEU A 1032 25.76 -29.87 13.48
N VAL A 1033 26.93 -29.23 13.54
CA VAL A 1033 28.19 -29.93 13.78
C VAL A 1033 28.33 -30.21 15.29
N PRO A 1034 28.55 -31.46 15.73
CA PRO A 1034 28.75 -31.78 17.14
C PRO A 1034 30.09 -31.23 17.65
N ILE A 1035 30.10 -30.67 18.86
CA ILE A 1035 31.33 -30.20 19.52
C ILE A 1035 32.06 -31.39 20.15
N ARG A 1036 33.24 -31.73 19.63
CA ARG A 1036 34.40 -32.29 20.36
C ARG A 1036 35.65 -32.24 19.46
N GLY A 1037 36.75 -31.70 19.97
CA GLY A 1037 38.08 -31.80 19.35
C GLY A 1037 38.69 -30.47 18.88
N ASP A 1038 39.61 -29.98 19.72
CA ASP A 1038 40.82 -29.17 19.43
C ASP A 1038 40.75 -27.70 18.95
N ASP A 1039 41.75 -26.96 19.43
CA ASP A 1039 41.83 -25.50 19.42
C ASP A 1039 42.30 -24.91 18.08
N SER A 1040 41.43 -24.19 17.38
CA SER A 1040 41.84 -22.99 16.61
C SER A 1040 40.62 -22.12 16.21
N ASN A 1041 40.71 -20.82 16.51
CA ASN A 1041 39.56 -19.90 16.49
C ASN A 1041 39.04 -19.54 15.09
N ARG A 1042 37.74 -19.76 14.82
CA ARG A 1042 36.83 -18.79 14.16
C ARG A 1042 35.34 -19.17 14.28
N GLY A 1043 34.77 -19.06 15.49
CA GLY A 1043 33.33 -19.24 15.75
C GLY A 1043 32.53 -17.93 15.73
N MET A 1044 31.25 -18.00 15.31
CA MET A 1044 30.31 -16.87 15.44
C MET A 1044 30.06 -16.55 16.93
N LEU A 1045 30.17 -15.27 17.29
CA LEU A 1045 29.93 -14.79 18.65
C LEU A 1045 28.45 -14.48 18.87
N SER A 1046 27.92 -14.78 20.06
CA SER A 1046 26.58 -14.32 20.43
C SER A 1046 26.56 -12.79 20.65
N ALA A 1047 25.37 -12.17 20.65
CA ALA A 1047 25.24 -10.74 20.92
C ALA A 1047 25.89 -10.33 22.27
N ASN A 1048 25.70 -11.15 23.32
CA ASN A 1048 26.29 -10.93 24.64
C ASN A 1048 27.83 -11.03 24.64
N GLN A 1049 28.39 -12.00 23.92
CA GLN A 1049 29.84 -12.16 23.77
C GLN A 1049 30.47 -11.02 22.95
N THR A 1050 29.74 -10.53 21.94
CA THR A 1050 30.17 -9.39 21.10
C THR A 1050 30.14 -8.08 21.87
N LEU A 1051 29.11 -7.86 22.69
CA LEU A 1051 28.97 -6.69 23.57
C LEU A 1051 30.06 -6.62 24.65
N ARG A 1052 30.46 -7.77 25.24
CA ARG A 1052 31.59 -7.83 26.19
C ARG A 1052 32.90 -7.37 25.55
N LYS A 1053 33.28 -7.92 24.40
CA LYS A 1053 34.50 -7.53 23.67
C LYS A 1053 34.55 -6.04 23.30
N LEU A 1054 33.40 -5.40 23.08
CA LEU A 1054 33.30 -3.96 22.83
C LEU A 1054 33.45 -3.11 24.10
N HIS A 1055 32.96 -3.58 25.24
CA HIS A 1055 33.18 -2.92 26.54
C HIS A 1055 34.67 -2.93 26.91
N ASP A 1056 35.33 -4.09 26.81
CA ASP A 1056 36.74 -4.25 27.19
C ASP A 1056 37.68 -3.40 26.32
N ARG A 1057 37.39 -3.30 25.01
CA ARG A 1057 38.09 -2.38 24.09
C ARG A 1057 37.93 -0.89 24.47
N ARG A 1058 36.77 -0.48 24.99
CA ARG A 1058 36.55 0.89 25.48
C ARG A 1058 37.33 1.20 26.75
N THR A 1059 37.50 0.22 27.64
CA THR A 1059 38.29 0.43 28.88
C THR A 1059 39.78 0.61 28.58
N LEU A 1060 40.30 -0.15 27.61
CA LEU A 1060 41.70 -0.06 27.17
C LEU A 1060 42.02 1.25 26.43
N SER A 1061 41.06 1.87 25.73
CA SER A 1061 41.30 3.13 25.01
C SER A 1061 41.32 4.39 25.89
N MET A 1062 41.14 4.27 27.21
CA MET A 1062 41.22 5.41 28.15
C MET A 1062 42.61 5.59 28.80
N TYR A 1063 43.60 4.77 28.43
CA TYR A 1063 44.92 4.73 29.07
C TYR A 1063 46.12 5.04 28.16
N PHE A 1064 45.98 5.92 27.16
CA PHE A 1064 47.14 6.57 26.51
C PHE A 1064 46.83 8.01 26.07
N PRO A 1065 47.61 9.04 26.50
CA PRO A 1065 47.49 10.39 25.98
C PRO A 1065 48.23 10.54 24.64
N MET A 1066 47.71 11.43 23.80
CA MET A 1066 48.24 11.73 22.45
C MET A 1066 49.71 12.17 22.47
N LYS A 1067 50.47 11.76 21.44
CA LYS A 1067 51.55 12.57 20.88
C LYS A 1067 51.29 12.82 19.39
N VAL A 1068 51.62 14.04 18.98
CA VAL A 1068 51.46 14.59 17.63
C VAL A 1068 52.86 14.72 17.03
N GLN A 1069 53.10 14.27 15.79
CA GLN A 1069 53.89 15.01 14.78
C GLN A 1069 53.94 14.34 13.38
N GLN A 1070 53.60 15.15 12.38
CA GLN A 1070 54.29 15.46 11.11
C GLN A 1070 54.91 14.37 10.19
N ASP A 1071 54.42 14.42 8.95
CA ASP A 1071 55.12 14.56 7.65
C ASP A 1071 56.27 13.61 7.22
N GLY A 1072 56.10 13.02 6.03
CA GLY A 1072 57.14 13.06 4.99
C GLY A 1072 57.65 11.73 4.41
N GLY A 1073 57.34 11.49 3.12
CA GLY A 1073 58.35 11.18 2.11
C GLY A 1073 58.81 9.72 1.84
N GLU A 1074 58.41 9.24 0.65
CA GLU A 1074 59.18 8.39 -0.28
C GLU A 1074 59.46 6.89 -0.02
N GLU A 1075 59.53 6.15 -1.13
CA GLU A 1075 59.74 4.70 -1.23
C GLU A 1075 61.23 4.39 -1.48
N ARG A 1076 61.75 3.28 -0.92
CA ARG A 1076 62.24 2.13 -1.72
C ARG A 1076 62.75 0.93 -0.92
N CYS A 1077 62.77 -0.18 -1.65
CA CYS A 1077 63.21 -1.54 -1.32
C CYS A 1077 64.68 -1.64 -0.87
N GLU A 1078 65.00 -2.47 0.13
CA GLU A 1078 65.69 -3.78 -0.02
C GLU A 1078 66.02 -4.43 1.33
N SER A 1079 66.14 -5.76 1.36
CA SER A 1079 66.52 -6.58 2.51
C SER A 1079 68.06 -6.65 2.70
N PRO A 1080 68.54 -7.08 3.87
CA PRO A 1080 69.12 -8.43 3.92
C PRO A 1080 68.94 -9.21 5.25
N GLU A 1081 68.76 -10.54 5.11
CA GLU A 1081 69.07 -11.60 6.09
C GLU A 1081 70.60 -11.94 6.03
N PRO A 1082 71.24 -12.88 6.79
CA PRO A 1082 70.68 -14.06 7.49
C PRO A 1082 71.40 -14.53 8.80
N LEU A 1083 71.27 -15.85 9.10
CA LEU A 1083 71.92 -16.74 10.09
C LEU A 1083 71.13 -16.96 11.40
N TYR A 1084 70.88 -18.18 11.92
CA TYR A 1084 71.04 -19.58 11.43
C TYR A 1084 70.19 -20.49 12.39
N GLU A 1085 69.96 -21.81 12.24
CA GLU A 1085 70.52 -22.91 11.43
C GLU A 1085 69.39 -23.76 10.75
N GLU A 1086 69.76 -24.86 10.08
CA GLU A 1086 68.90 -25.92 9.52
C GLU A 1086 68.77 -27.13 10.51
N VAL A 1087 68.13 -28.29 10.31
CA VAL A 1087 67.90 -29.15 9.12
C VAL A 1087 66.70 -30.09 9.35
N GLY A 1088 65.97 -30.44 8.27
CA GLY A 1088 65.38 -31.78 8.12
C GLY A 1088 63.87 -31.85 7.86
N ASP A 1089 63.49 -31.95 6.58
CA ASP A 1089 62.10 -32.03 6.11
C ASP A 1089 61.83 -33.32 5.31
N PHE A 1090 60.55 -33.61 5.07
CA PHE A 1090 59.97 -34.66 4.23
C PHE A 1090 60.10 -36.15 4.64
N GLY A 1091 58.99 -36.87 4.49
CA GLY A 1091 58.90 -38.33 4.59
C GLY A 1091 58.63 -38.99 3.23
N LEU A 1092 58.37 -40.31 3.17
CA LEU A 1092 57.86 -40.98 1.98
C LEU A 1092 57.23 -42.37 2.25
N GLN A 1093 56.09 -42.60 1.60
CA GLN A 1093 55.57 -43.85 1.00
C GLN A 1093 55.75 -45.24 1.65
N VAL A 1094 54.58 -45.83 1.97
CA VAL A 1094 54.04 -47.07 1.36
C VAL A 1094 54.94 -48.32 1.29
N LEU A 1095 54.50 -49.37 2.00
CA LEU A 1095 54.18 -50.64 1.34
C LEU A 1095 53.04 -51.40 2.05
N LYS A 1096 52.24 -52.11 1.25
CA LYS A 1096 51.06 -52.87 1.66
C LYS A 1096 51.45 -54.13 2.44
N SER A 1097 50.60 -54.57 3.38
CA SER A 1097 49.69 -55.73 3.18
C SER A 1097 49.23 -56.31 4.53
N LEU A 1098 47.91 -56.40 4.76
CA LEU A 1098 47.19 -57.68 4.74
C LEU A 1098 45.71 -57.50 5.09
N GLU A 1099 44.90 -58.29 4.41
CA GLU A 1099 43.45 -58.22 4.36
C GLU A 1099 42.76 -58.86 5.57
N SER A 1100 41.55 -58.36 5.81
CA SER A 1100 40.29 -59.14 5.86
C SER A 1100 39.53 -59.15 7.19
N SER A 1101 38.22 -59.31 7.04
CA SER A 1101 37.30 -59.96 8.01
C SER A 1101 36.96 -59.18 9.30
N PHE A 1102 35.73 -59.24 9.83
CA PHE A 1102 34.39 -59.52 9.29
C PHE A 1102 33.37 -59.05 10.36
N LEU A 1103 32.13 -58.77 9.92
CA LEU A 1103 30.87 -58.89 10.68
C LEU A 1103 30.74 -58.34 12.12
N SER A 1104 29.84 -57.37 12.27
CA SER A 1104 29.01 -57.21 13.47
C SER A 1104 27.99 -58.36 13.61
N GLY A 1105 27.84 -58.94 14.81
CA GLY A 1105 26.77 -59.91 15.10
C GLY A 1105 26.73 -60.42 16.55
N ASP A 1106 25.57 -60.21 17.20
CA ASP A 1106 24.99 -60.88 18.38
C ASP A 1106 25.66 -60.90 19.77
N GLY A 1107 24.78 -60.85 20.80
CA GLY A 1107 25.14 -60.88 22.22
C GLY A 1107 23.95 -60.65 23.17
N GLU A 1108 23.06 -61.64 23.32
CA GLU A 1108 21.99 -61.63 24.34
C GLU A 1108 22.54 -61.68 25.78
N ARG A 1109 21.81 -61.11 26.77
CA ARG A 1109 21.17 -61.88 27.88
C ARG A 1109 20.56 -61.04 29.03
N ALA A 1110 19.26 -61.31 29.25
CA ALA A 1110 18.49 -61.35 30.49
C ALA A 1110 19.07 -60.89 31.85
N ARG A 1111 18.23 -60.19 32.65
CA ARG A 1111 17.57 -60.78 33.85
C ARG A 1111 16.55 -59.85 34.54
N GLU A 1112 15.33 -60.36 34.70
CA GLU A 1112 14.34 -59.98 35.73
C GLU A 1112 14.77 -60.55 37.12
N PRO A 1113 14.17 -60.19 38.30
CA PRO A 1113 12.75 -60.49 38.58
C PRO A 1113 12.01 -59.70 39.71
N ARG A 1114 10.74 -60.11 39.96
CA ARG A 1114 9.94 -60.07 41.22
C ARG A 1114 9.04 -58.86 41.60
N GLU A 1115 7.79 -59.01 41.17
CA GLU A 1115 6.50 -58.86 41.91
C GLU A 1115 6.46 -59.59 43.29
N PRO A 1116 5.34 -59.62 44.10
CA PRO A 1116 4.03 -58.90 44.12
C PRO A 1116 3.71 -58.42 45.60
N PRO A 1117 2.48 -58.37 46.22
CA PRO A 1117 1.10 -58.67 45.76
C PRO A 1117 -0.11 -57.84 46.32
N THR A 1118 -1.32 -58.26 45.86
CA THR A 1118 -2.66 -58.22 46.53
C THR A 1118 -3.42 -56.89 46.69
N ALA A 1119 -4.76 -56.82 46.58
CA ALA A 1119 -5.78 -57.84 46.21
C ALA A 1119 -7.09 -57.17 45.67
N ARG A 1120 -8.05 -58.01 45.23
CA ARG A 1120 -9.26 -57.65 44.44
C ARG A 1120 -10.56 -57.52 45.26
N SER A 1121 -11.56 -56.85 44.64
CA SER A 1121 -13.02 -57.17 44.68
C SER A 1121 -13.82 -56.79 45.95
N PRO A 1122 -15.19 -56.86 45.98
CA PRO A 1122 -16.12 -57.37 44.95
C PRO A 1122 -17.47 -56.61 44.72
N ALA A 1123 -18.19 -57.07 43.68
CA ALA A 1123 -19.67 -57.26 43.57
C ALA A 1123 -20.69 -56.09 43.50
N ALA A 1124 -21.80 -56.40 42.81
CA ALA A 1124 -23.07 -55.66 42.62
C ALA A 1124 -24.13 -56.12 43.69
N PRO A 1125 -25.49 -55.99 43.59
CA PRO A 1125 -26.39 -55.49 42.50
C PRO A 1125 -27.63 -54.67 42.97
N SER A 1126 -28.63 -54.49 42.07
CA SER A 1126 -30.10 -54.34 42.33
C SER A 1126 -30.62 -53.08 43.07
N GLU A 1127 -31.87 -52.59 42.96
CA GLU A 1127 -33.02 -52.78 42.02
C GLU A 1127 -34.08 -51.66 42.25
N ALA A 1128 -35.09 -51.60 41.36
CA ALA A 1128 -36.45 -51.05 41.59
C ALA A 1128 -36.68 -49.52 41.79
N VAL A 1129 -37.87 -48.96 41.54
CA VAL A 1129 -38.87 -49.06 40.43
C VAL A 1129 -39.99 -48.02 40.69
N GLU A 1130 -40.68 -47.56 39.63
CA GLU A 1130 -41.93 -46.75 39.63
C GLU A 1130 -41.90 -45.30 40.19
N GLY A 1131 -42.69 -44.35 39.66
CA GLY A 1131 -43.75 -44.47 38.65
C GLY A 1131 -44.00 -43.21 37.78
N SER A 1132 -44.72 -43.43 36.67
CA SER A 1132 -45.36 -42.42 35.80
C SER A 1132 -46.84 -42.20 36.23
N PRO A 1133 -47.76 -41.55 35.49
CA PRO A 1133 -47.72 -40.70 34.28
C PRO A 1133 -48.22 -39.26 34.61
N ALA A 1134 -48.66 -38.35 33.72
CA ALA A 1134 -48.84 -38.30 32.24
C ALA A 1134 -48.25 -36.97 31.71
N GLY A 1135 -48.66 -36.29 30.63
CA GLY A 1135 -49.71 -36.41 29.59
C GLY A 1135 -49.68 -35.13 28.71
N PRO A 1136 -50.31 -35.08 27.52
CA PRO A 1136 -49.52 -35.12 26.28
C PRO A 1136 -49.81 -34.03 25.22
N THR A 1137 -48.96 -33.99 24.17
CA THR A 1137 -49.25 -33.60 22.75
C THR A 1137 -49.74 -32.16 22.44
N SER A 1138 -49.69 -31.64 21.20
CA SER A 1138 -48.68 -31.71 20.11
C SER A 1138 -49.13 -30.78 18.96
N SER A 1139 -48.19 -30.18 18.25
CA SER A 1139 -48.27 -29.81 16.82
C SER A 1139 -49.27 -28.75 16.30
N GLN A 1140 -48.66 -27.73 15.66
CA GLN A 1140 -49.04 -27.12 14.36
C GLN A 1140 -50.19 -26.10 14.24
N GLU A 1141 -50.09 -25.37 13.13
CA GLU A 1141 -51.00 -24.32 12.56
C GLU A 1141 -51.05 -22.99 13.35
N LEU A 1142 -50.38 -21.91 12.92
CA LEU A 1142 -50.55 -21.04 11.73
C LEU A 1142 -51.58 -19.90 11.89
N LEU A 1143 -51.07 -18.69 11.68
CA LEU A 1143 -51.75 -17.45 11.23
C LEU A 1143 -52.66 -16.68 12.22
N LEU A 1144 -52.19 -15.44 12.50
CA LEU A 1144 -52.98 -14.19 12.45
C LEU A 1144 -54.40 -14.19 13.04
N GLN A 1145 -54.51 -13.94 14.35
CA GLN A 1145 -55.33 -12.84 14.91
C GLN A 1145 -55.04 -12.68 16.41
N GLU A 1146 -55.49 -11.55 16.98
CA GLU A 1146 -55.11 -11.03 18.32
C GLU A 1146 -53.63 -10.57 18.40
N MET A 1147 -53.31 -9.29 18.68
CA MET A 1147 -54.05 -8.30 19.46
C MET A 1147 -54.42 -7.02 18.69
N THR A 1148 -55.71 -6.85 18.38
CA THR A 1148 -56.35 -5.53 18.24
C THR A 1148 -57.83 -5.63 18.59
N SER A 1149 -58.22 -5.20 19.79
CA SER A 1149 -59.30 -4.22 19.99
C SER A 1149 -59.72 -4.11 21.47
N ALA A 1150 -59.58 -2.92 22.03
CA ALA A 1150 -60.48 -2.38 23.06
C ALA A 1150 -60.27 -0.87 23.18
N PHE A 1151 -61.16 -0.08 22.56
CA PHE A 1151 -61.66 1.27 22.93
C PHE A 1151 -60.69 2.38 23.46
N GLY A 1152 -60.82 3.65 23.09
CA GLY A 1152 -61.73 4.28 22.13
C GLY A 1152 -61.87 5.81 22.32
N ARG A 1153 -61.69 6.58 21.23
CA ARG A 1153 -62.26 7.92 20.88
C ARG A 1153 -62.42 9.03 21.96
N LYS A 1154 -61.67 10.13 21.79
CA LYS A 1154 -62.09 11.56 21.63
C LYS A 1154 -60.79 12.42 21.60
N ALA A 1155 -60.51 13.39 20.72
CA ALA A 1155 -61.25 14.32 19.86
C ALA A 1155 -61.57 15.69 20.49
N GLU A 1156 -60.84 16.71 20.00
CA GLU A 1156 -61.20 18.13 19.78
C GLU A 1156 -61.37 19.16 20.94
N ARG A 1157 -60.73 20.32 20.68
CA ARG A 1157 -61.16 21.74 20.86
C ARG A 1157 -60.77 22.60 22.08
N GLU A 1158 -60.64 23.88 21.70
CA GLU A 1158 -60.84 25.14 22.41
C GLU A 1158 -59.85 25.56 23.54
N GLN A 1159 -58.98 26.50 23.16
CA GLN A 1159 -58.99 27.92 23.55
C GLN A 1159 -59.11 28.37 25.03
N ASP A 1160 -58.42 29.50 25.24
CA ASP A 1160 -58.64 30.58 26.21
C ASP A 1160 -57.94 30.56 27.60
N GLU A 1161 -57.08 31.58 27.73
CA GLU A 1161 -57.00 32.57 28.82
C GLU A 1161 -56.04 32.43 30.03
N GLU A 1162 -55.64 33.65 30.44
CA GLU A 1162 -55.02 34.12 31.69
C GLU A 1162 -53.55 33.80 32.04
N GLU A 1163 -52.71 34.78 31.66
CA GLU A 1163 -51.73 35.44 32.55
C GLU A 1163 -52.34 35.68 33.96
N PRO A 1164 -51.54 35.66 35.05
CA PRO A 1164 -50.73 36.86 35.28
C PRO A 1164 -49.33 36.66 35.88
N ARG A 1165 -48.61 37.78 35.80
CA ARG A 1165 -47.45 38.25 36.58
C ARG A 1165 -47.43 37.77 38.04
N GLU A 1166 -46.24 37.65 38.62
CA GLU A 1166 -45.68 38.70 39.51
C GLU A 1166 -44.17 38.49 39.79
N GLN A 1167 -43.59 39.45 40.51
CA GLN A 1167 -42.17 39.68 40.76
C GLN A 1167 -41.48 38.56 41.57
N GLU A 1168 -40.15 38.40 41.41
CA GLU A 1168 -39.20 39.05 42.34
C GLU A 1168 -37.75 39.00 41.82
N ALA A 1169 -36.90 39.81 42.45
CA ALA A 1169 -35.55 40.13 42.02
C ALA A 1169 -34.49 39.57 43.00
N LEU A 1170 -33.22 39.78 42.60
CA LEU A 1170 -31.96 39.69 43.37
C LEU A 1170 -31.11 38.42 43.15
N ASP A 1171 -29.84 38.75 42.85
CA ASP A 1171 -28.57 37.99 42.79
C ASP A 1171 -28.37 36.83 41.78
#